data_AF-A0A163L701-F1
#
_entry.id   AF-A0A163L701-F1
#
_cell.length_a   1.000
_cell.length_b   1.000
_cell.length_c   1.000
_cell.angle_alpha   90.00
_cell.angle_beta   90.00
_cell.angle_gamma   90.00
#
_symmetry.space_group_name_H-M   'P 1'
#
loop_
_entity.id
_entity.type
_entity.pdbx_description
1 polymer ?
#
loop_
_entity_poly.entity_id
_entity_poly.type
_entity_poly.pdbx_seq_one_letter_code
_entity_poly.pdbx_strand_id
1 'polypeptide(L)'
;MDTLDVSRWQFGITTVYHFILVPLTIGLAPMIAIMQTMWVVTKKDHWYRLTKFFGKLFLINFALGVATGIVQEFQFGMNWSEYSRFVGDVFGAPLALEGLVAFFMESVFIGLWIFGWGRLPKLVHLACIWLVAIGVNASAFFIIAANSFMQHPVGATYNPETGRAELTSIWELLTNNTALAAFPHAVAGAFLTAATFVAGISGWWMVRNMRRAKQAEAAEAERLESDARTMYRPATRFALLVMIVAGIGIIYTGDVQGKLMFQQQPMKMASAESLCDTEMDPDFSILTIGTHNNCDSVTHVLKVPFVLPWLAEGKFTGVELQGVNQLQEQAEQDFGPGNYRPNLFVTYWSFRAMIGLAAGSAALALAGLWVTRKGRVPDQKWFGILSLVAIPTPFMANSAGWIFTEMGRQPWVVHPNPTGVDMIRLTVDQGVSDHASATVWASLITFTLLYGALGVVWFKLIVRYAKEVLFIGYFVLEGFDFGVGMLMPIVGRGSDLPADTRRRVALNTIGPVWDGNEVWLITAGGAMFAAFPEWYATLFSGFYLPLLIILVALIVRICAIEWRSKIDDDKWRQRCDWGIIFGSWVPAVLWGVAFANIVRGVAINADKQVESGFFDLLNPYALLGGLTTALVFALHGAVFLALKSADEVREDAVKIAARLAIPAIPVAGGFVLWTQLAYGKGWTWILVAAAAAALIGVVFLTRAEREGWAFVLTCVAVIATVVLLFASLFPNVMPSTLDPAYSLTIENASSSPYTLKVMTWAAAFMTPVVIIYQGWTYWVFRQRISSKQIPASIGLRFKEKTW
;
A
#
# COMPACT_ATOMS: atom_id res chain seq x y z
N MET A 1 28.08 -5.27 -20.71
CA MET A 1 26.69 -5.73 -20.73
C MET A 1 26.10 -5.33 -22.04
N ASP A 2 25.75 -6.31 -22.86
CA ASP A 2 25.13 -6.14 -24.18
C ASP A 2 23.59 -5.99 -24.04
N THR A 3 22.86 -6.03 -25.15
CA THR A 3 21.39 -5.96 -25.16
C THR A 3 20.74 -7.14 -24.42
N LEU A 4 21.34 -8.33 -24.48
CA LEU A 4 20.85 -9.56 -23.85
C LEU A 4 20.96 -9.46 -22.32
N ASP A 5 22.13 -9.12 -21.81
CA ASP A 5 22.39 -8.89 -20.39
C ASP A 5 21.39 -7.92 -19.76
N VAL A 6 21.17 -6.78 -20.41
CA VAL A 6 20.34 -5.70 -19.88
C VAL A 6 18.86 -6.08 -19.91
N SER A 7 18.41 -6.75 -20.98
CA SER A 7 17.03 -7.28 -21.09
C SER A 7 16.72 -8.32 -20.01
N ARG A 8 17.69 -9.20 -19.69
CA ARG A 8 17.59 -10.17 -18.58
C ARG A 8 17.46 -9.48 -17.23
N TRP A 9 18.29 -8.46 -16.95
CA TRP A 9 18.19 -7.69 -15.71
C TRP A 9 16.87 -6.92 -15.59
N GLN A 10 16.39 -6.32 -16.68
CA GLN A 10 15.11 -5.60 -16.70
C GLN A 10 13.93 -6.52 -16.41
N PHE A 11 13.86 -7.67 -17.08
CA PHE A 11 12.79 -8.63 -16.85
C PHE A 11 12.88 -9.25 -15.44
N GLY A 12 14.09 -9.59 -14.99
CA GLY A 12 14.34 -10.13 -13.64
C GLY A 12 13.96 -9.18 -12.51
N ILE A 13 14.41 -7.91 -12.58
CA ILE A 13 14.06 -6.88 -11.59
C ILE A 13 12.56 -6.64 -11.57
N THR A 14 11.93 -6.49 -12.74
CA THR A 14 10.47 -6.27 -12.84
C THR A 14 9.70 -7.44 -12.23
N THR A 15 10.12 -8.68 -12.53
CA THR A 15 9.46 -9.90 -12.06
C THR A 15 9.60 -10.08 -10.56
N VAL A 16 10.81 -9.93 -9.99
CA VAL A 16 11.00 -9.99 -8.53
C VAL A 16 10.21 -8.89 -7.83
N TYR A 17 10.14 -7.69 -8.41
CA TYR A 17 9.41 -6.57 -7.83
C TYR A 17 7.88 -6.81 -7.81
N HIS A 18 7.29 -7.28 -8.91
CA HIS A 18 5.89 -7.71 -8.96
C HIS A 18 5.62 -8.88 -7.99
N PHE A 19 6.50 -9.89 -7.98
CA PHE A 19 6.31 -11.10 -7.19
C PHE A 19 6.56 -10.93 -5.68
N ILE A 20 7.03 -9.77 -5.21
CA ILE A 20 6.93 -9.41 -3.78
C ILE A 20 5.47 -9.13 -3.39
N LEU A 21 4.64 -8.64 -4.31
CA LEU A 21 3.24 -8.31 -4.04
C LEU A 21 2.32 -9.52 -4.22
N VAL A 22 2.51 -10.30 -5.29
CA VAL A 22 1.59 -11.36 -5.73
C VAL A 22 1.27 -12.44 -4.66
N PRO A 23 2.24 -13.06 -3.95
CA PRO A 23 1.97 -14.11 -2.95
C PRO A 23 1.07 -13.63 -1.81
N LEU A 24 1.20 -12.36 -1.41
CA LEU A 24 0.32 -11.79 -0.40
C LEU A 24 -1.12 -11.67 -0.95
N THR A 25 -1.31 -11.25 -2.19
CA THR A 25 -2.64 -11.19 -2.83
C THR A 25 -3.29 -12.58 -2.90
N ILE A 26 -2.58 -13.58 -3.46
CA ILE A 26 -3.06 -14.95 -3.64
C ILE A 26 -3.48 -15.61 -2.32
N GLY A 27 -2.64 -15.51 -1.29
CA GLY A 27 -2.93 -16.12 0.02
C GLY A 27 -3.91 -15.32 0.88
N LEU A 28 -3.91 -13.99 0.80
CA LEU A 28 -4.70 -13.15 1.71
C LEU A 28 -6.17 -13.04 1.28
N ALA A 29 -6.49 -13.07 -0.01
CA ALA A 29 -7.89 -13.02 -0.46
C ALA A 29 -8.74 -14.19 0.09
N PRO A 30 -8.33 -15.47 -0.03
CA PRO A 30 -9.04 -16.58 0.62
C PRO A 30 -9.06 -16.45 2.15
N MET A 31 -7.98 -15.99 2.79
CA MET A 31 -7.99 -15.77 4.25
C MET A 31 -9.01 -14.71 4.68
N ILE A 32 -9.18 -13.62 3.94
CA ILE A 32 -10.22 -12.61 4.18
C ILE A 32 -11.61 -13.19 3.93
N ALA A 33 -11.80 -13.98 2.87
CA ALA A 33 -13.06 -14.67 2.60
C ALA A 33 -13.44 -15.62 3.74
N ILE A 34 -12.47 -16.36 4.31
CA ILE A 34 -12.65 -17.22 5.49
C ILE A 34 -12.96 -16.38 6.74
N MET A 35 -12.26 -15.26 6.99
CA MET A 35 -12.59 -14.35 8.10
C MET A 35 -14.02 -13.81 7.98
N GLN A 36 -14.46 -13.42 6.78
CA GLN A 36 -15.82 -12.96 6.57
C GLN A 36 -16.86 -14.08 6.72
N THR A 37 -16.52 -15.30 6.27
CA THR A 37 -17.35 -16.50 6.48
C THR A 37 -17.53 -16.76 7.98
N MET A 38 -16.44 -16.71 8.76
CA MET A 38 -16.49 -16.85 10.22
C MET A 38 -17.32 -15.74 10.87
N TRP A 39 -17.29 -14.50 10.38
CA TRP A 39 -18.20 -13.45 10.85
C TRP A 39 -19.67 -13.76 10.54
N VAL A 40 -20.00 -14.13 9.29
CA VAL A 40 -21.38 -14.42 8.86
C VAL A 40 -21.97 -15.60 9.65
N VAL A 41 -21.19 -16.67 9.86
CA VAL A 41 -21.62 -17.87 10.57
C VAL A 41 -21.66 -17.65 12.10
N THR A 42 -20.58 -17.15 12.70
CA THR A 42 -20.48 -17.07 14.17
C THR A 42 -21.09 -15.80 14.77
N LYS A 43 -21.38 -14.79 13.94
CA LYS A 43 -21.87 -13.46 14.33
C LYS A 43 -20.95 -12.69 15.30
N LYS A 44 -19.67 -13.09 15.43
CA LYS A 44 -18.69 -12.44 16.33
C LYS A 44 -18.01 -11.24 15.64
N ASP A 45 -18.15 -10.06 16.23
CA ASP A 45 -17.69 -8.80 15.64
C ASP A 45 -16.18 -8.70 15.38
N HIS A 46 -15.35 -9.43 16.13
CA HIS A 46 -13.91 -9.42 15.88
C HIS A 46 -13.56 -9.92 14.47
N TRP A 47 -14.30 -10.90 13.93
CA TRP A 47 -14.07 -11.37 12.56
C TRP A 47 -14.42 -10.32 11.51
N TYR A 48 -15.45 -9.51 11.72
CA TYR A 48 -15.76 -8.36 10.86
C TYR A 48 -14.66 -7.29 10.92
N ARG A 49 -14.15 -6.97 12.11
CA ARG A 49 -13.03 -6.03 12.29
C ARG A 49 -11.76 -6.53 11.59
N LEU A 50 -11.43 -7.82 11.74
CA LEU A 50 -10.29 -8.47 11.09
C LEU A 50 -10.44 -8.49 9.56
N THR A 51 -11.63 -8.86 9.06
CA THR A 51 -11.97 -8.83 7.62
C THR A 51 -11.74 -7.43 7.04
N LYS A 52 -12.22 -6.37 7.72
CA LYS A 52 -12.02 -4.99 7.24
C LYS A 52 -10.57 -4.51 7.38
N PHE A 53 -9.87 -4.90 8.44
CA PHE A 53 -8.47 -4.52 8.66
C PHE A 53 -7.54 -5.13 7.61
N PHE A 54 -7.54 -6.47 7.48
CA PHE A 54 -6.74 -7.15 6.46
C PHE A 54 -7.25 -6.87 5.04
N GLY A 55 -8.55 -6.62 4.88
CA GLY A 55 -9.16 -6.12 3.65
C GLY A 55 -8.52 -4.84 3.12
N LYS A 56 -8.31 -3.82 3.97
CA LYS A 56 -7.61 -2.59 3.55
C LYS A 56 -6.19 -2.89 3.04
N LEU A 57 -5.45 -3.74 3.75
CA LEU A 57 -4.07 -4.11 3.40
C LEU A 57 -4.02 -4.91 2.09
N PHE A 58 -4.97 -5.82 1.87
CA PHE A 58 -5.15 -6.55 0.62
C PHE A 58 -5.38 -5.61 -0.56
N LEU A 59 -6.32 -4.66 -0.45
CA LEU A 59 -6.65 -3.75 -1.56
C LEU A 59 -5.47 -2.87 -1.99
N ILE A 60 -4.69 -2.40 -1.01
CA ILE A 60 -3.45 -1.64 -1.23
C ILE A 60 -2.41 -2.48 -1.99
N ASN A 61 -2.25 -3.74 -1.61
CA ASN A 61 -1.30 -4.66 -2.23
C ASN A 61 -1.75 -5.04 -3.65
N PHE A 62 -3.04 -5.36 -3.80
CA PHE A 62 -3.70 -5.69 -5.06
C PHE A 62 -3.53 -4.58 -6.11
N ALA A 63 -3.82 -3.33 -5.74
CA ALA A 63 -3.77 -2.20 -6.67
C ALA A 63 -2.38 -1.99 -7.31
N LEU A 64 -1.29 -2.36 -6.61
CA LEU A 64 0.06 -2.28 -7.19
C LEU A 64 0.56 -3.60 -7.77
N GLY A 65 -0.02 -4.73 -7.39
CA GLY A 65 0.05 -5.95 -8.20
C GLY A 65 -0.42 -5.66 -9.63
N VAL A 66 -1.63 -5.10 -9.79
CA VAL A 66 -2.17 -4.69 -11.11
C VAL A 66 -1.20 -3.72 -11.84
N ALA A 67 -0.75 -2.65 -11.18
CA ALA A 67 0.11 -1.66 -11.82
C ALA A 67 1.47 -2.20 -12.29
N THR A 68 2.03 -3.20 -11.59
CA THR A 68 3.30 -3.84 -11.97
C THR A 68 3.09 -4.98 -12.98
N GLY A 69 1.97 -5.70 -12.91
CA GLY A 69 1.62 -6.78 -13.84
C GLY A 69 1.40 -6.26 -15.27
N ILE A 70 0.72 -5.11 -15.42
CA ILE A 70 0.53 -4.45 -16.74
C ILE A 70 1.87 -4.23 -17.46
N VAL A 71 2.94 -3.88 -16.73
CA VAL A 71 4.25 -3.66 -17.38
C VAL A 71 4.94 -4.97 -17.74
N GLN A 72 4.75 -6.05 -16.97
CA GLN A 72 5.26 -7.37 -17.35
C GLN A 72 4.59 -7.90 -18.62
N GLU A 73 3.26 -7.74 -18.75
CA GLU A 73 2.50 -8.13 -19.94
C GLU A 73 3.10 -7.48 -21.21
N PHE A 74 3.34 -6.16 -21.19
CA PHE A 74 3.97 -5.47 -22.31
C PHE A 74 5.46 -5.81 -22.50
N GLN A 75 6.20 -6.22 -21.46
CA GLN A 75 7.63 -6.57 -21.60
C GLN A 75 7.85 -7.77 -22.53
N PHE A 76 6.92 -8.73 -22.60
CA PHE A 76 6.98 -9.83 -23.56
C PHE A 76 7.01 -9.30 -25.01
N GLY A 77 6.12 -8.36 -25.36
CA GLY A 77 6.08 -7.77 -26.70
C GLY A 77 7.25 -6.80 -27.00
N MET A 78 7.79 -6.11 -25.99
CA MET A 78 8.84 -5.09 -26.19
C MET A 78 10.26 -5.68 -26.26
N ASN A 79 10.70 -6.38 -25.22
CA ASN A 79 12.08 -6.86 -25.07
C ASN A 79 12.27 -8.31 -25.52
N TRP A 80 11.18 -9.05 -25.70
CA TRP A 80 11.17 -10.47 -26.05
C TRP A 80 10.31 -10.71 -27.29
N SER A 81 10.46 -9.86 -28.31
CA SER A 81 9.61 -9.90 -29.51
C SER A 81 9.82 -11.16 -30.34
N GLU A 82 11.05 -11.70 -30.43
CA GLU A 82 11.30 -12.99 -31.10
C GLU A 82 10.66 -14.15 -30.35
N TYR A 83 10.76 -14.18 -29.01
CA TYR A 83 10.00 -15.13 -28.19
C TYR A 83 8.49 -15.01 -28.44
N SER A 84 7.96 -13.80 -28.49
CA SER A 84 6.52 -13.55 -28.72
C SER A 84 6.07 -13.95 -30.14
N ARG A 85 6.94 -13.82 -31.16
CA ARG A 85 6.69 -14.38 -32.50
C ARG A 85 6.75 -15.90 -32.49
N PHE A 86 7.68 -16.49 -31.74
CA PHE A 86 7.91 -17.93 -31.71
C PHE A 86 6.81 -18.72 -30.99
N VAL A 87 6.31 -18.25 -29.83
CA VAL A 87 5.31 -18.99 -29.02
C VAL A 87 3.97 -18.28 -28.82
N GLY A 88 3.72 -17.17 -29.52
CA GLY A 88 2.53 -16.34 -29.31
C GLY A 88 1.20 -17.10 -29.34
N ASP A 89 1.06 -18.06 -30.24
CA ASP A 89 -0.18 -18.85 -30.43
C ASP A 89 -0.44 -19.84 -29.28
N VAL A 90 0.60 -20.22 -28.53
CA VAL A 90 0.51 -21.12 -27.37
C VAL A 90 0.49 -20.34 -26.06
N PHE A 91 1.46 -19.45 -25.86
CA PHE A 91 1.65 -18.68 -24.65
C PHE A 91 0.59 -17.58 -24.48
N GLY A 92 0.13 -16.98 -25.59
CA GLY A 92 -0.91 -15.95 -25.56
C GLY A 92 -2.28 -16.46 -25.10
N ALA A 93 -2.59 -17.75 -25.29
CA ALA A 93 -3.89 -18.30 -24.94
C ALA A 93 -4.17 -18.33 -23.41
N PRO A 94 -3.27 -18.84 -22.54
CA PRO A 94 -3.42 -18.69 -21.09
C PRO A 94 -3.46 -17.23 -20.62
N LEU A 95 -2.64 -16.33 -21.19
CA LEU A 95 -2.66 -14.91 -20.83
C LEU A 95 -4.01 -14.24 -21.19
N ALA A 96 -4.57 -14.55 -22.36
CA ALA A 96 -5.90 -14.07 -22.74
C ALA A 96 -7.01 -14.64 -21.83
N LEU A 97 -6.90 -15.91 -21.41
CA LEU A 97 -7.83 -16.53 -20.46
C LEU A 97 -7.72 -15.93 -19.05
N GLU A 98 -6.51 -15.59 -18.58
CA GLU A 98 -6.32 -14.82 -17.35
C GLU A 98 -7.07 -13.49 -17.43
N GLY A 99 -6.85 -12.70 -18.49
CA GLY A 99 -7.52 -11.42 -18.68
C GLY A 99 -9.05 -11.56 -18.68
N LEU A 100 -9.58 -12.44 -19.52
CA LEU A 100 -11.03 -12.60 -19.75
C LEU A 100 -11.78 -13.26 -18.59
N VAL A 101 -11.17 -14.24 -17.90
CA VAL A 101 -11.85 -15.05 -16.89
C VAL A 101 -11.47 -14.64 -15.47
N ALA A 102 -10.18 -14.38 -15.19
CA ALA A 102 -9.69 -14.08 -13.86
C ALA A 102 -9.72 -12.57 -13.55
N PHE A 103 -9.03 -11.74 -14.34
CA PHE A 103 -8.90 -10.29 -14.09
C PHE A 103 -10.26 -9.55 -14.12
N PHE A 104 -11.14 -9.87 -15.08
CA PHE A 104 -12.49 -9.31 -15.10
C PHE A 104 -13.30 -9.72 -13.85
N MET A 105 -13.23 -10.99 -13.46
CA MET A 105 -13.98 -11.50 -12.30
C MET A 105 -13.49 -10.85 -11.00
N GLU A 106 -12.18 -10.84 -10.73
CA GLU A 106 -11.66 -10.21 -9.52
C GLU A 106 -11.94 -8.70 -9.52
N SER A 107 -11.75 -7.99 -10.63
CA SER A 107 -11.94 -6.52 -10.68
C SER A 107 -13.39 -6.12 -10.39
N VAL A 108 -14.36 -6.83 -10.99
CA VAL A 108 -15.79 -6.59 -10.76
C VAL A 108 -16.18 -6.93 -9.32
N PHE A 109 -15.82 -8.11 -8.82
CA PHE A 109 -16.23 -8.54 -7.48
C PHE A 109 -15.45 -7.87 -6.34
N ILE A 110 -14.23 -7.39 -6.56
CA ILE A 110 -13.51 -6.48 -5.64
C ILE A 110 -14.32 -5.19 -5.49
N GLY A 111 -14.73 -4.54 -6.59
CA GLY A 111 -15.54 -3.32 -6.54
C GLY A 111 -16.84 -3.52 -5.74
N LEU A 112 -17.57 -4.59 -6.03
CA LEU A 112 -18.79 -4.95 -5.29
C LEU A 112 -18.54 -5.25 -3.81
N TRP A 113 -17.40 -5.84 -3.47
CA TRP A 113 -17.02 -6.14 -2.08
C TRP A 113 -16.54 -4.92 -1.28
N ILE A 114 -15.86 -3.97 -1.91
CA ILE A 114 -15.45 -2.72 -1.25
C ILE A 114 -16.68 -1.89 -0.88
N PHE A 115 -17.58 -1.69 -1.84
CA PHE A 115 -18.71 -0.75 -1.70
C PHE A 115 -20.01 -1.40 -1.22
N GLY A 116 -20.07 -2.74 -1.19
CA GLY A 116 -21.26 -3.51 -0.82
C GLY A 116 -21.54 -3.61 0.68
N TRP A 117 -20.62 -3.18 1.55
CA TRP A 117 -20.80 -3.28 3.01
C TRP A 117 -22.06 -2.55 3.50
N GLY A 118 -23.04 -3.31 3.99
CA GLY A 118 -24.34 -2.77 4.44
C GLY A 118 -25.31 -2.40 3.30
N ARG A 119 -24.93 -2.63 2.04
CA ARG A 119 -25.77 -2.43 0.85
C ARG A 119 -26.17 -3.75 0.18
N LEU A 120 -25.27 -4.73 0.16
CA LEU A 120 -25.54 -6.08 -0.34
C LEU A 120 -26.02 -7.00 0.82
N PRO A 121 -26.91 -7.97 0.55
CA PRO A 121 -27.22 -9.04 1.50
C PRO A 121 -25.93 -9.75 1.95
N LYS A 122 -25.83 -10.12 3.24
CA LYS A 122 -24.59 -10.65 3.84
C LYS A 122 -23.99 -11.85 3.08
N LEU A 123 -24.84 -12.71 2.51
CA LEU A 123 -24.42 -13.87 1.71
C LEU A 123 -23.91 -13.46 0.32
N VAL A 124 -24.54 -12.47 -0.34
CA VAL A 124 -24.06 -11.93 -1.63
C VAL A 124 -22.73 -11.21 -1.42
N HIS A 125 -22.62 -10.40 -0.36
CA HIS A 125 -21.36 -9.76 0.03
C HIS A 125 -20.24 -10.77 0.36
N LEU A 126 -20.61 -11.95 0.86
CA LEU A 126 -19.67 -13.05 1.10
C LEU A 126 -19.28 -13.76 -0.20
N ALA A 127 -20.23 -13.96 -1.12
CA ALA A 127 -19.94 -14.50 -2.44
C ALA A 127 -18.96 -13.61 -3.21
N CYS A 128 -19.07 -12.27 -3.13
CA CYS A 128 -18.12 -11.36 -3.78
C CYS A 128 -16.66 -11.66 -3.39
N ILE A 129 -16.31 -11.70 -2.10
CA ILE A 129 -14.91 -11.95 -1.69
C ILE A 129 -14.44 -13.39 -1.98
N TRP A 130 -15.35 -14.37 -2.03
CA TRP A 130 -15.01 -15.71 -2.51
C TRP A 130 -14.73 -15.74 -4.01
N LEU A 131 -15.50 -15.02 -4.83
CA LEU A 131 -15.25 -14.90 -6.27
C LEU A 131 -13.95 -14.14 -6.57
N VAL A 132 -13.58 -13.15 -5.75
CA VAL A 132 -12.25 -12.52 -5.78
C VAL A 132 -11.15 -13.52 -5.42
N ALA A 133 -11.31 -14.27 -4.33
CA ALA A 133 -10.34 -15.27 -3.91
C ALA A 133 -10.13 -16.37 -4.97
N ILE A 134 -11.20 -16.80 -5.64
CA ILE A 134 -11.17 -17.73 -6.77
C ILE A 134 -10.49 -17.08 -7.98
N GLY A 135 -10.85 -15.84 -8.34
CA GLY A 135 -10.27 -15.11 -9.49
C GLY A 135 -8.76 -14.94 -9.39
N VAL A 136 -8.27 -14.44 -8.27
CA VAL A 136 -6.82 -14.29 -8.00
C VAL A 136 -6.08 -15.63 -8.11
N ASN A 137 -6.67 -16.73 -7.62
CA ASN A 137 -6.05 -18.05 -7.72
C ASN A 137 -6.17 -18.66 -9.13
N ALA A 138 -7.19 -18.31 -9.91
CA ALA A 138 -7.33 -18.71 -11.30
C ALA A 138 -6.34 -17.97 -12.21
N SER A 139 -6.09 -16.67 -11.98
CA SER A 139 -5.02 -15.91 -12.63
C SER A 139 -3.66 -16.59 -12.40
N ALA A 140 -3.34 -16.89 -11.13
CA ALA A 140 -2.12 -17.61 -10.78
C ALA A 140 -2.00 -18.98 -11.48
N PHE A 141 -3.11 -19.71 -11.68
CA PHE A 141 -3.09 -20.96 -12.46
C PHE A 141 -2.76 -20.73 -13.94
N PHE A 142 -3.40 -19.79 -14.61
CA PHE A 142 -3.16 -19.52 -16.03
C PHE A 142 -1.71 -19.05 -16.30
N ILE A 143 -1.18 -18.16 -15.46
CA ILE A 143 0.23 -17.72 -15.58
C ILE A 143 1.22 -18.83 -15.24
N ILE A 144 0.93 -19.69 -14.26
CA ILE A 144 1.79 -20.85 -13.96
C ILE A 144 1.71 -21.90 -15.07
N ALA A 145 0.57 -22.09 -15.73
CA ALA A 145 0.47 -22.94 -16.92
C ALA A 145 1.32 -22.37 -18.07
N ALA A 146 1.27 -21.05 -18.31
CA ALA A 146 2.09 -20.36 -19.30
C ALA A 146 3.60 -20.52 -19.00
N ASN A 147 4.03 -20.33 -17.74
CA ASN A 147 5.41 -20.55 -17.33
C ASN A 147 5.82 -22.04 -17.44
N SER A 148 4.93 -22.96 -17.08
CA SER A 148 5.19 -24.40 -17.14
C SER A 148 5.38 -24.90 -18.56
N PHE A 149 4.71 -24.31 -19.55
CA PHE A 149 5.03 -24.53 -20.96
C PHE A 149 6.47 -24.11 -21.31
N MET A 150 6.98 -23.01 -20.77
CA MET A 150 8.37 -22.57 -20.97
C MET A 150 9.40 -23.50 -20.30
N GLN A 151 8.97 -24.32 -19.32
CA GLN A 151 9.76 -25.32 -18.60
C GLN A 151 9.66 -26.72 -19.24
N HIS A 152 8.50 -27.07 -19.77
CA HIS A 152 8.18 -28.37 -20.37
C HIS A 152 7.07 -28.16 -21.42
N PRO A 153 7.44 -27.89 -22.70
CA PRO A 153 6.45 -27.54 -23.71
C PRO A 153 5.65 -28.78 -24.15
N VAL A 154 4.32 -28.68 -24.01
CA VAL A 154 3.33 -29.73 -24.33
C VAL A 154 2.07 -29.07 -24.92
N GLY A 155 1.24 -29.84 -25.63
CA GLY A 155 0.02 -29.33 -26.27
C GLY A 155 0.25 -28.41 -27.47
N ALA A 156 1.43 -28.46 -28.08
CA ALA A 156 1.83 -27.63 -29.21
C ALA A 156 2.76 -28.38 -30.18
N THR A 157 2.85 -27.92 -31.43
CA THR A 157 3.76 -28.43 -32.47
C THR A 157 4.51 -27.30 -33.16
N TYR A 158 5.77 -27.53 -33.55
CA TYR A 158 6.50 -26.57 -34.40
C TYR A 158 6.02 -26.65 -35.85
N ASN A 159 5.66 -25.52 -36.43
CA ASN A 159 5.31 -25.39 -37.85
C ASN A 159 6.52 -24.81 -38.64
N PRO A 160 7.14 -25.59 -39.54
CA PRO A 160 8.29 -25.13 -40.33
C PRO A 160 7.97 -24.03 -41.36
N GLU A 161 6.71 -23.87 -41.77
CA GLU A 161 6.31 -22.84 -42.76
C GLU A 161 6.19 -21.46 -42.11
N THR A 162 5.63 -21.40 -40.89
CA THR A 162 5.46 -20.14 -40.13
C THR A 162 6.65 -19.83 -39.24
N GLY A 163 7.45 -20.83 -38.89
CA GLY A 163 8.60 -20.73 -37.99
C GLY A 163 8.21 -20.63 -36.51
N ARG A 164 7.07 -21.20 -36.10
CA ARG A 164 6.44 -20.97 -34.79
C ARG A 164 5.98 -22.24 -34.11
N ALA A 165 5.80 -22.18 -32.79
CA ALA A 165 5.04 -23.14 -32.01
C ALA A 165 3.54 -22.81 -32.09
N GLU A 166 2.76 -23.73 -32.63
CA GLU A 166 1.30 -23.61 -32.81
C GLU A 166 0.56 -24.54 -31.83
N LEU A 167 -0.51 -24.05 -31.22
CA LEU A 167 -1.27 -24.77 -30.20
C LEU A 167 -2.12 -25.90 -30.81
N THR A 168 -1.90 -27.13 -30.35
CA THR A 168 -2.69 -28.31 -30.76
C THR A 168 -3.71 -28.75 -29.70
N SER A 169 -3.41 -28.54 -28.41
CA SER A 169 -4.27 -28.98 -27.31
C SER A 169 -4.18 -28.03 -26.11
N ILE A 170 -5.19 -27.15 -25.97
CA ILE A 170 -5.33 -26.27 -24.79
C ILE A 170 -5.48 -27.07 -23.48
N TRP A 171 -6.02 -28.29 -23.56
CA TRP A 171 -6.18 -29.13 -22.37
C TRP A 171 -4.83 -29.67 -21.90
N GLU A 172 -3.99 -30.20 -22.78
CA GLU A 172 -2.63 -30.63 -22.43
C GLU A 172 -1.76 -29.49 -21.91
N LEU A 173 -1.91 -28.28 -22.47
CA LEU A 173 -1.23 -27.08 -21.97
C LEU A 173 -1.63 -26.75 -20.53
N LEU A 174 -2.94 -26.77 -20.21
CA LEU A 174 -3.45 -26.45 -18.88
C LEU A 174 -3.26 -27.59 -17.87
N THR A 175 -3.26 -28.85 -18.31
CA THR A 175 -2.98 -30.03 -17.46
C THR A 175 -1.53 -30.51 -17.57
N ASN A 176 -0.62 -29.67 -18.02
CA ASN A 176 0.82 -29.92 -18.03
C ASN A 176 1.26 -30.38 -16.62
N ASN A 177 1.97 -31.51 -16.52
CA ASN A 177 2.38 -32.08 -15.24
C ASN A 177 3.23 -31.10 -14.41
N THR A 178 4.04 -30.26 -15.07
CA THR A 178 4.82 -29.19 -14.44
C THR A 178 3.90 -28.10 -13.88
N ALA A 179 2.80 -27.76 -14.57
CA ALA A 179 1.80 -26.82 -14.06
C ALA A 179 1.03 -27.39 -12.87
N LEU A 180 0.63 -28.66 -12.94
CA LEU A 180 -0.07 -29.37 -11.86
C LEU A 180 0.80 -29.58 -10.61
N ALA A 181 2.14 -29.59 -10.75
CA ALA A 181 3.07 -29.59 -9.62
C ALA A 181 3.35 -28.16 -9.10
N ALA A 182 3.66 -27.22 -9.99
CA ALA A 182 4.08 -25.86 -9.64
C ALA A 182 2.94 -24.99 -9.09
N PHE A 183 1.71 -25.13 -9.60
CA PHE A 183 0.56 -24.35 -9.13
C PHE A 183 0.26 -24.57 -7.63
N PRO A 184 0.04 -25.80 -7.13
CA PRO A 184 -0.19 -26.01 -5.71
C PRO A 184 1.02 -25.66 -4.84
N HIS A 185 2.26 -25.76 -5.36
CA HIS A 185 3.46 -25.29 -4.67
C HIS A 185 3.44 -23.77 -4.47
N ALA A 186 3.21 -23.00 -5.54
CA ALA A 186 3.13 -21.55 -5.49
C ALA A 186 1.95 -21.05 -4.64
N VAL A 187 0.77 -21.68 -4.74
CA VAL A 187 -0.40 -21.35 -3.90
C VAL A 187 -0.12 -21.66 -2.42
N ALA A 188 0.55 -22.77 -2.10
CA ALA A 188 0.97 -23.05 -0.72
C ALA A 188 2.02 -22.04 -0.23
N GLY A 189 2.98 -21.63 -1.07
CA GLY A 189 3.93 -20.54 -0.81
C GLY A 189 3.26 -19.18 -0.55
N ALA A 190 2.18 -18.87 -1.27
CA ALA A 190 1.34 -17.70 -1.06
C ALA A 190 0.55 -17.77 0.26
N PHE A 191 -0.06 -18.92 0.57
CA PHE A 191 -0.71 -19.13 1.87
C PHE A 191 0.25 -19.02 3.05
N LEU A 192 1.48 -19.54 2.94
CA LEU A 192 2.51 -19.37 3.98
C LEU A 192 2.86 -17.89 4.18
N THR A 193 2.99 -17.14 3.08
CA THR A 193 3.24 -15.69 3.09
C THR A 193 2.14 -14.92 3.78
N ALA A 194 0.89 -15.08 3.33
CA ALA A 194 -0.28 -14.42 3.91
C ALA A 194 -0.52 -14.84 5.38
N ALA A 195 -0.34 -16.12 5.71
CA ALA A 195 -0.45 -16.60 7.07
C ALA A 195 0.62 -16.00 7.99
N THR A 196 1.87 -15.87 7.53
CA THR A 196 2.95 -15.25 8.31
C THR A 196 2.75 -13.75 8.48
N PHE A 197 2.22 -13.07 7.46
CA PHE A 197 1.81 -11.67 7.54
C PHE A 197 0.70 -11.46 8.59
N VAL A 198 -0.39 -12.24 8.51
CA VAL A 198 -1.53 -12.15 9.45
C VAL A 198 -1.12 -12.56 10.87
N ALA A 199 -0.35 -13.64 11.02
CA ALA A 199 0.17 -14.11 12.32
C ALA A 199 1.16 -13.13 12.92
N GLY A 200 2.03 -12.51 12.10
CA GLY A 200 3.03 -11.55 12.54
C GLY A 200 2.43 -10.25 13.04
N ILE A 201 1.53 -9.66 12.26
CA ILE A 201 0.79 -8.45 12.67
C ILE A 201 -0.07 -8.74 13.91
N SER A 202 -0.85 -9.82 13.89
CA SER A 202 -1.73 -10.17 15.02
C SER A 202 -0.95 -10.55 16.28
N GLY A 203 0.16 -11.27 16.13
CA GLY A 203 1.05 -11.70 17.22
C GLY A 203 1.74 -10.53 17.89
N TRP A 204 2.23 -9.57 17.10
CA TRP A 204 2.80 -8.33 17.61
C TRP A 204 1.75 -7.47 18.33
N TRP A 205 0.57 -7.27 17.75
CA TRP A 205 -0.51 -6.52 18.42
C TRP A 205 -0.99 -7.21 19.70
N MET A 206 -1.10 -8.54 19.72
CA MET A 206 -1.43 -9.33 20.92
C MET A 206 -0.43 -9.07 22.06
N VAL A 207 0.88 -9.20 21.78
CA VAL A 207 1.93 -8.92 22.76
C VAL A 207 1.94 -7.45 23.17
N ARG A 208 1.81 -6.53 22.21
CA ARG A 208 1.79 -5.08 22.48
C ARG A 208 0.62 -4.71 23.39
N ASN A 209 -0.56 -5.28 23.17
CA ASN A 209 -1.73 -5.05 23.99
C ASN A 209 -1.57 -5.62 25.40
N MET A 210 -1.15 -6.88 25.57
CA MET A 210 -0.90 -7.45 26.91
C MET A 210 0.16 -6.67 27.69
N ARG A 211 1.22 -6.21 27.02
CA ARG A 211 2.28 -5.41 27.64
C ARG A 211 1.83 -3.99 28.00
N ARG A 212 0.98 -3.37 27.16
CA ARG A 212 0.35 -2.09 27.47
C ARG A 212 -0.65 -2.21 28.61
N ALA A 213 -1.44 -3.28 28.67
CA ALA A 213 -2.41 -3.53 29.74
C ALA A 213 -1.76 -3.53 31.13
N LYS A 214 -0.57 -4.12 31.27
CA LYS A 214 0.22 -4.07 32.52
C LYS A 214 0.66 -2.67 32.98
N GLN A 215 0.63 -1.69 32.08
CA GLN A 215 1.06 -0.31 32.31
C GLN A 215 -0.12 0.68 32.23
N ALA A 216 -1.26 0.20 31.74
CA ALA A 216 -2.52 0.90 31.78
C ALA A 216 -3.21 0.68 33.14
N GLU A 217 -4.13 1.58 33.40
CA GLU A 217 -5.09 1.57 34.51
C GLU A 217 -6.25 0.60 34.18
N ALA A 218 -7.33 0.51 34.97
CA ALA A 218 -8.25 -0.63 34.87
C ALA A 218 -8.99 -0.81 33.51
N ALA A 219 -9.74 0.19 33.02
CA ALA A 219 -10.68 0.04 31.90
C ALA A 219 -10.05 -0.24 30.51
N GLU A 220 -9.04 0.52 30.05
CA GLU A 220 -8.25 0.15 28.86
C GLU A 220 -7.33 -1.05 29.09
N ALA A 221 -6.86 -1.38 30.31
CA ALA A 221 -6.21 -2.67 30.52
C ALA A 221 -7.17 -3.83 30.20
N GLU A 222 -8.38 -3.80 30.75
CA GLU A 222 -9.45 -4.75 30.43
C GLU A 222 -9.76 -4.77 28.94
N ARG A 223 -9.90 -3.60 28.29
CA ARG A 223 -10.11 -3.52 26.83
C ARG A 223 -8.95 -4.13 26.03
N LEU A 224 -7.70 -3.81 26.38
CA LEU A 224 -6.51 -4.29 25.66
C LEU A 224 -6.33 -5.80 25.84
N GLU A 225 -6.52 -6.33 27.05
CA GLU A 225 -6.52 -7.77 27.31
C GLU A 225 -7.68 -8.46 26.59
N SER A 226 -8.86 -7.84 26.54
CA SER A 226 -10.01 -8.33 25.79
C SER A 226 -9.73 -8.36 24.28
N ASP A 227 -9.25 -7.29 23.68
CA ASP A 227 -8.86 -7.24 22.26
C ASP A 227 -7.73 -8.26 21.97
N ALA A 228 -6.75 -8.41 22.86
CA ALA A 228 -5.68 -9.41 22.73
C ALA A 228 -6.22 -10.84 22.81
N ARG A 229 -7.14 -11.14 23.73
CA ARG A 229 -7.72 -12.47 23.96
C ARG A 229 -8.78 -12.86 22.94
N THR A 230 -9.59 -11.91 22.47
CA THR A 230 -10.80 -12.15 21.67
C THR A 230 -10.66 -11.83 20.19
N MET A 231 -9.72 -10.94 19.79
CA MET A 231 -9.48 -10.60 18.39
C MET A 231 -8.10 -11.06 17.92
N TYR A 232 -7.03 -10.58 18.54
CA TYR A 232 -5.67 -10.87 18.06
C TYR A 232 -5.23 -12.32 18.29
N ARG A 233 -5.57 -12.94 19.43
CA ARG A 233 -5.25 -14.35 19.70
C ARG A 233 -5.98 -15.31 18.73
N PRO A 234 -7.30 -15.18 18.46
CA PRO A 234 -7.96 -15.99 17.44
C PRO A 234 -7.39 -15.77 16.03
N ALA A 235 -7.12 -14.52 15.64
CA ALA A 235 -6.49 -14.20 14.35
C ALA A 235 -5.10 -14.84 14.21
N THR A 236 -4.27 -14.72 15.25
CA THR A 236 -2.95 -15.38 15.32
C THR A 236 -3.11 -16.89 15.20
N ARG A 237 -3.95 -17.53 16.01
CA ARG A 237 -4.10 -19.00 15.98
C ARG A 237 -4.71 -19.54 14.68
N PHE A 238 -5.62 -18.79 14.05
CA PHE A 238 -6.13 -19.09 12.71
C PHE A 238 -4.98 -19.05 11.69
N ALA A 239 -4.21 -17.97 11.68
CA ALA A 239 -3.08 -17.82 10.77
C ALA A 239 -1.98 -18.87 11.02
N LEU A 240 -1.64 -19.21 12.26
CA LEU A 240 -0.69 -20.28 12.57
C LEU A 240 -1.20 -21.67 12.10
N LEU A 241 -2.51 -21.92 12.10
CA LEU A 241 -3.06 -23.16 11.53
C LEU A 241 -2.91 -23.19 10.00
N VAL A 242 -3.27 -22.08 9.32
CA VAL A 242 -3.05 -21.94 7.86
C VAL A 242 -1.56 -22.09 7.53
N MET A 243 -0.67 -21.54 8.34
CA MET A 243 0.80 -21.64 8.19
C MET A 243 1.30 -23.08 8.29
N ILE A 244 0.77 -23.90 9.20
CA ILE A 244 1.11 -25.33 9.28
C ILE A 244 0.62 -26.06 8.04
N VAL A 245 -0.64 -25.86 7.64
CA VAL A 245 -1.25 -26.52 6.48
C VAL A 245 -0.51 -26.14 5.20
N ALA A 246 -0.18 -24.86 5.03
CA ALA A 246 0.65 -24.35 3.94
C ALA A 246 2.07 -24.93 3.98
N GLY A 247 2.70 -25.02 5.15
CA GLY A 247 4.03 -25.63 5.30
C GLY A 247 4.07 -27.11 4.91
N ILE A 248 3.07 -27.90 5.33
CA ILE A 248 2.91 -29.30 4.90
C ILE A 248 2.68 -29.37 3.38
N GLY A 249 1.83 -28.49 2.85
CA GLY A 249 1.58 -28.36 1.41
C GLY A 249 2.86 -28.06 0.62
N ILE A 250 3.67 -27.09 1.04
CA ILE A 250 4.95 -26.71 0.41
C ILE A 250 5.93 -27.89 0.43
N ILE A 251 6.06 -28.59 1.56
CA ILE A 251 6.97 -29.75 1.66
C ILE A 251 6.55 -30.86 0.69
N TYR A 252 5.27 -31.21 0.67
CA TYR A 252 4.75 -32.26 -0.21
C TYR A 252 4.85 -31.88 -1.70
N THR A 253 4.36 -30.70 -2.07
CA THR A 253 4.39 -30.21 -3.45
C THR A 253 5.82 -29.95 -3.95
N GLY A 254 6.72 -29.51 -3.06
CA GLY A 254 8.13 -29.30 -3.39
C GLY A 254 8.90 -30.59 -3.61
N ASP A 255 8.60 -31.66 -2.87
CA ASP A 255 9.12 -33.01 -3.11
C ASP A 255 8.62 -33.57 -4.46
N VAL A 256 7.33 -33.41 -4.77
CA VAL A 256 6.74 -33.80 -6.07
C VAL A 256 7.35 -33.00 -7.22
N GLN A 257 7.44 -31.67 -7.09
CA GLN A 257 8.03 -30.80 -8.12
C GLN A 257 9.53 -31.04 -8.30
N GLY A 258 10.27 -31.30 -7.21
CA GLY A 258 11.69 -31.64 -7.24
C GLY A 258 11.96 -32.92 -8.06
N LYS A 259 11.25 -34.00 -7.74
CA LYS A 259 11.34 -35.28 -8.47
C LYS A 259 11.02 -35.13 -9.96
N LEU A 260 10.00 -34.32 -10.28
CA LEU A 260 9.68 -33.99 -11.67
C LEU A 260 10.80 -33.20 -12.36
N MET A 261 11.46 -32.26 -11.66
CA MET A 261 12.60 -31.51 -12.21
C MET A 261 13.85 -32.36 -12.41
N PHE A 262 14.11 -33.39 -11.59
CA PHE A 262 15.19 -34.35 -11.86
C PHE A 262 14.99 -35.10 -13.17
N GLN A 263 13.74 -35.38 -13.56
CA GLN A 263 13.40 -36.04 -14.82
C GLN A 263 13.36 -35.07 -16.01
N GLN A 264 12.80 -33.88 -15.83
CA GLN A 264 12.57 -32.92 -16.92
C GLN A 264 13.76 -32.00 -17.21
N GLN A 265 14.53 -31.63 -16.18
CA GLN A 265 15.63 -30.66 -16.26
C GLN A 265 16.77 -31.05 -15.30
N PRO A 266 17.44 -32.20 -15.49
CA PRO A 266 18.50 -32.67 -14.58
C PRO A 266 19.63 -31.65 -14.38
N MET A 267 19.99 -30.89 -15.42
CA MET A 267 20.99 -29.80 -15.35
C MET A 267 20.64 -28.72 -14.31
N LYS A 268 19.35 -28.40 -14.15
CA LYS A 268 18.87 -27.46 -13.12
C LYS A 268 19.14 -28.01 -11.72
N MET A 269 18.84 -29.29 -11.50
CA MET A 269 18.96 -29.93 -10.18
C MET A 269 20.42 -30.23 -9.81
N ALA A 270 21.24 -30.70 -10.76
CA ALA A 270 22.68 -30.85 -10.57
C ALA A 270 23.35 -29.50 -10.22
N SER A 271 22.96 -28.43 -10.92
CA SER A 271 23.42 -27.07 -10.60
C SER A 271 22.88 -26.54 -9.26
N ALA A 272 21.68 -26.97 -8.83
CA ALA A 272 21.13 -26.64 -7.52
C ALA A 272 22.01 -27.19 -6.40
N GLU A 273 22.48 -28.43 -6.54
CA GLU A 273 23.37 -29.07 -5.56
C GLU A 273 24.84 -28.69 -5.72
N SER A 274 25.22 -28.09 -6.86
CA SER A 274 26.61 -27.98 -7.32
C SER A 274 27.28 -29.36 -7.47
N LEU A 275 26.50 -30.36 -7.90
CA LEU A 275 26.97 -31.70 -8.24
C LEU A 275 27.73 -31.63 -9.57
N CYS A 276 29.05 -31.53 -9.50
CA CYS A 276 29.90 -31.30 -10.67
C CYS A 276 30.06 -32.54 -11.55
N ASP A 277 30.28 -33.70 -10.93
CA ASP A 277 30.46 -34.99 -11.60
C ASP A 277 29.40 -35.99 -11.18
N THR A 278 29.13 -36.97 -12.04
CA THR A 278 28.16 -38.04 -11.77
C THR A 278 28.56 -38.85 -10.54
N GLU A 279 27.65 -38.96 -9.57
CA GLU A 279 27.86 -39.70 -8.32
C GLU A 279 26.72 -40.72 -8.08
N MET A 280 27.07 -41.86 -7.49
CA MET A 280 26.12 -42.81 -6.90
C MET A 280 25.78 -42.38 -5.48
N ASP A 281 24.48 -42.28 -5.18
CA ASP A 281 23.94 -41.87 -3.88
C ASP A 281 24.55 -40.58 -3.29
N PRO A 282 24.65 -39.47 -4.07
CA PRO A 282 25.31 -38.24 -3.61
C PRO A 282 24.63 -37.63 -2.38
N ASP A 283 25.41 -37.07 -1.47
CA ASP A 283 24.89 -36.37 -0.30
C ASP A 283 24.21 -35.04 -0.66
N PHE A 284 23.13 -34.68 0.05
CA PHE A 284 22.52 -33.36 -0.05
C PHE A 284 23.42 -32.27 0.56
N SER A 285 23.71 -31.20 -0.18
CA SER A 285 24.65 -30.18 0.30
C SER A 285 23.95 -29.01 1.03
N ILE A 286 24.11 -28.89 2.35
CA ILE A 286 23.59 -27.72 3.09
C ILE A 286 24.50 -26.50 2.88
N LEU A 287 25.83 -26.71 2.87
CA LEU A 287 26.80 -25.63 2.75
C LEU A 287 27.99 -26.03 1.86
N THR A 288 28.31 -25.15 0.91
CA THR A 288 29.41 -25.24 -0.04
C THR A 288 30.23 -23.95 0.00
N ILE A 289 31.55 -24.05 -0.11
CA ILE A 289 32.48 -22.92 -0.22
C ILE A 289 33.27 -23.10 -1.52
N GLY A 290 33.42 -22.01 -2.29
CA GLY A 290 34.10 -22.04 -3.59
C GLY A 290 33.61 -20.95 -4.54
N THR A 291 34.27 -20.78 -5.69
CA THR A 291 33.75 -19.99 -6.80
C THR A 291 32.81 -20.86 -7.62
N HIS A 292 31.56 -21.00 -7.17
CA HIS A 292 30.65 -22.09 -7.58
C HIS A 292 30.44 -22.27 -9.10
N ASN A 293 30.73 -21.27 -9.93
CA ASN A 293 30.69 -21.37 -11.39
C ASN A 293 31.95 -22.03 -12.01
N ASN A 294 32.92 -22.44 -11.19
CA ASN A 294 34.03 -23.31 -11.54
C ASN A 294 34.04 -24.53 -10.61
N CYS A 295 33.74 -25.70 -11.17
CA CYS A 295 33.67 -26.97 -10.45
C CYS A 295 34.96 -27.34 -9.70
N ASP A 296 36.14 -27.01 -10.24
CA ASP A 296 37.44 -27.28 -9.61
C ASP A 296 37.63 -26.59 -8.25
N SER A 297 36.80 -25.59 -7.95
CA SER A 297 36.85 -24.78 -6.74
C SER A 297 35.76 -25.11 -5.71
N VAL A 298 34.86 -26.03 -6.02
CA VAL A 298 33.68 -26.36 -5.21
C VAL A 298 34.07 -27.32 -4.09
N THR A 299 33.89 -26.88 -2.84
CA THR A 299 34.09 -27.73 -1.65
C THR A 299 32.83 -27.79 -0.80
N HIS A 300 32.24 -28.97 -0.68
CA HIS A 300 31.07 -29.19 0.16
C HIS A 300 31.50 -29.34 1.62
N VAL A 301 31.02 -28.46 2.49
CA VAL A 301 31.44 -28.36 3.90
C VAL A 301 30.43 -29.03 4.84
N LEU A 302 29.13 -28.96 4.52
CA LEU A 302 28.08 -29.60 5.28
C LEU A 302 27.19 -30.41 4.34
N LYS A 303 27.27 -31.74 4.45
CA LYS A 303 26.55 -32.74 3.65
C LYS A 303 25.58 -33.54 4.53
N VAL A 304 24.46 -34.00 3.98
CA VAL A 304 23.51 -34.90 4.63
C VAL A 304 23.22 -36.11 3.73
N PRO A 305 23.52 -37.34 4.18
CA PRO A 305 23.32 -38.54 3.37
C PRO A 305 21.84 -38.88 3.17
N PHE A 306 21.56 -39.64 2.12
CA PHE A 306 20.24 -40.19 1.75
C PHE A 306 19.13 -39.17 1.39
N VAL A 307 19.32 -37.88 1.65
CA VAL A 307 18.32 -36.83 1.38
C VAL A 307 18.21 -36.54 -0.11
N LEU A 308 19.33 -36.40 -0.83
CA LEU A 308 19.32 -36.07 -2.26
C LEU A 308 18.82 -37.24 -3.14
N PRO A 309 19.21 -38.52 -2.91
CA PRO A 309 18.59 -39.68 -3.55
C PRO A 309 17.07 -39.73 -3.33
N TRP A 310 16.61 -39.38 -2.12
CA TRP A 310 15.18 -39.32 -1.82
C TRP A 310 14.48 -38.21 -2.59
N LEU A 311 15.09 -37.01 -2.69
CA LEU A 311 14.54 -35.88 -3.46
C LEU A 311 14.53 -36.13 -4.98
N ALA A 312 15.36 -37.04 -5.48
CA ALA A 312 15.40 -37.40 -6.89
C ALA A 312 14.43 -38.52 -7.26
N GLU A 313 14.46 -39.66 -6.55
CA GLU A 313 13.68 -40.85 -6.90
C GLU A 313 12.76 -41.38 -5.79
N GLY A 314 12.82 -40.82 -4.58
CA GLY A 314 12.12 -41.38 -3.41
C GLY A 314 12.75 -42.67 -2.88
N LYS A 315 14.01 -42.94 -3.23
CA LYS A 315 14.83 -44.05 -2.71
C LYS A 315 15.93 -43.47 -1.82
N PHE A 316 16.38 -44.20 -0.81
CA PHE A 316 17.49 -43.76 0.03
C PHE A 316 18.87 -44.11 -0.54
N THR A 317 18.96 -45.18 -1.34
CA THR A 317 20.19 -45.68 -1.97
C THR A 317 19.89 -46.30 -3.34
N GLY A 318 20.92 -46.49 -4.17
CA GLY A 318 20.82 -47.01 -5.53
C GLY A 318 20.31 -45.99 -6.55
N VAL A 319 20.63 -44.71 -6.37
CA VAL A 319 20.29 -43.60 -7.29
C VAL A 319 21.57 -43.00 -7.87
N GLU A 320 21.72 -43.04 -9.19
CA GLU A 320 22.80 -42.36 -9.90
C GLU A 320 22.30 -40.99 -10.38
N LEU A 321 23.00 -39.91 -10.03
CA LEU A 321 22.66 -38.57 -10.50
C LEU A 321 23.80 -38.02 -11.37
N GLN A 322 23.46 -37.60 -12.59
CA GLN A 322 24.42 -37.04 -13.53
C GLN A 322 24.95 -35.68 -13.06
N GLY A 323 26.27 -35.49 -13.17
CA GLY A 323 26.92 -34.23 -12.85
C GLY A 323 26.74 -33.15 -13.91
N VAL A 324 26.94 -31.89 -13.51
CA VAL A 324 26.94 -30.72 -14.37
C VAL A 324 27.91 -30.85 -15.57
N ASN A 325 29.05 -31.52 -15.38
CA ASN A 325 30.03 -31.74 -16.46
C ASN A 325 29.48 -32.70 -17.53
N GLN A 326 28.97 -33.86 -17.12
CA GLN A 326 28.46 -34.89 -18.05
C GLN A 326 27.18 -34.44 -18.76
N LEU A 327 26.31 -33.70 -18.05
CA LEU A 327 25.12 -33.08 -18.64
C LEU A 327 25.46 -31.97 -19.65
N GLN A 328 26.58 -31.28 -19.47
CA GLN A 328 27.07 -30.27 -20.41
C GLN A 328 27.62 -30.92 -21.68
N GLU A 329 28.44 -31.98 -21.54
CA GLU A 329 28.94 -32.76 -22.68
C GLU A 329 27.79 -33.36 -23.51
N GLN A 330 26.74 -33.85 -22.84
CA GLN A 330 25.53 -34.33 -23.51
C GLN A 330 24.80 -33.19 -24.24
N ALA A 331 24.60 -32.03 -23.60
CA ALA A 331 23.93 -30.90 -24.22
C ALA A 331 24.69 -30.34 -25.45
N GLU A 332 26.03 -30.38 -25.45
CA GLU A 332 26.85 -30.03 -26.62
C GLU A 332 26.67 -31.02 -27.78
N GLN A 333 26.42 -32.31 -27.50
CA GLN A 333 26.11 -33.32 -28.52
C GLN A 333 24.69 -33.12 -29.09
N ASP A 334 23.70 -32.87 -28.22
CA ASP A 334 22.29 -32.76 -28.60
C ASP A 334 21.95 -31.44 -29.32
N PHE A 335 22.59 -30.33 -28.93
CA PHE A 335 22.22 -28.98 -29.38
C PHE A 335 23.33 -28.23 -30.14
N GLY A 336 24.54 -28.79 -30.20
CA GLY A 336 25.72 -28.21 -30.82
C GLY A 336 26.60 -27.42 -29.85
N PRO A 337 27.74 -26.86 -30.33
CA PRO A 337 28.71 -26.20 -29.45
C PRO A 337 28.13 -24.97 -28.73
N GLY A 338 28.13 -24.98 -27.39
CA GLY A 338 27.60 -23.91 -26.56
C GLY A 338 27.63 -24.25 -25.07
N ASN A 339 27.45 -23.27 -24.18
CA ASN A 339 27.39 -23.51 -22.74
C ASN A 339 25.93 -23.57 -22.26
N TYR A 340 25.45 -24.76 -21.89
CA TYR A 340 24.08 -25.04 -21.48
C TYR A 340 23.89 -25.09 -19.95
N ARG A 341 24.96 -24.84 -19.19
CA ARG A 341 24.93 -24.77 -17.73
C ARG A 341 24.29 -23.45 -17.26
N PRO A 342 23.32 -23.49 -16.33
CA PRO A 342 22.85 -22.28 -15.65
C PRO A 342 23.95 -21.72 -14.72
N ASN A 343 23.69 -20.60 -14.06
CA ASN A 343 24.65 -20.02 -13.12
C ASN A 343 24.62 -20.80 -11.79
N LEU A 344 25.54 -21.76 -11.59
CA LEU A 344 25.63 -22.63 -10.41
C LEU A 344 25.55 -21.83 -9.10
N PHE A 345 26.25 -20.70 -8.98
CA PHE A 345 26.20 -19.87 -7.76
C PHE A 345 24.77 -19.40 -7.45
N VAL A 346 24.07 -18.84 -8.45
CA VAL A 346 22.71 -18.35 -8.27
C VAL A 346 21.75 -19.51 -7.99
N THR A 347 21.84 -20.60 -8.76
CA THR A 347 20.95 -21.76 -8.62
C THR A 347 21.13 -22.46 -7.28
N TYR A 348 22.37 -22.65 -6.81
CA TYR A 348 22.68 -23.19 -5.48
C TYR A 348 22.12 -22.31 -4.36
N TRP A 349 22.55 -21.04 -4.30
CA TRP A 349 22.19 -20.18 -3.16
C TRP A 349 20.71 -19.79 -3.11
N SER A 350 20.04 -19.70 -4.26
CA SER A 350 18.59 -19.46 -4.30
C SER A 350 17.78 -20.66 -3.77
N PHE A 351 18.16 -21.90 -4.11
CA PHE A 351 17.53 -23.11 -3.56
C PHE A 351 17.71 -23.20 -2.03
N ARG A 352 18.92 -22.95 -1.52
CA ARG A 352 19.19 -22.95 -0.07
C ARG A 352 18.47 -21.80 0.63
N ALA A 353 18.41 -20.61 0.04
CA ALA A 353 17.68 -19.47 0.58
C ALA A 353 16.18 -19.73 0.66
N MET A 354 15.56 -20.32 -0.38
CA MET A 354 14.15 -20.71 -0.39
C MET A 354 13.80 -21.60 0.83
N ILE A 355 14.55 -22.67 1.05
CA ILE A 355 14.33 -23.60 2.17
C ILE A 355 14.65 -22.95 3.52
N GLY A 356 15.81 -22.30 3.63
CA GLY A 356 16.30 -21.71 4.88
C GLY A 356 15.42 -20.56 5.39
N LEU A 357 14.88 -19.73 4.49
CA LEU A 357 14.00 -18.61 4.85
C LEU A 357 12.60 -19.09 5.28
N ALA A 358 12.09 -20.21 4.76
CA ALA A 358 10.85 -20.81 5.25
C ALA A 358 10.90 -21.17 6.75
N ALA A 359 12.08 -21.43 7.30
CA ALA A 359 12.28 -21.68 8.73
C ALA A 359 11.82 -20.51 9.62
N GLY A 360 11.83 -19.26 9.13
CA GLY A 360 11.30 -18.10 9.88
C GLY A 360 9.81 -18.22 10.14
N SER A 361 9.05 -18.74 9.18
CA SER A 361 7.62 -19.04 9.34
C SER A 361 7.41 -20.24 10.27
N ALA A 362 8.19 -21.32 10.11
CA ALA A 362 8.12 -22.48 11.01
C ALA A 362 8.44 -22.12 12.48
N ALA A 363 9.43 -21.25 12.73
CA ALA A 363 9.76 -20.75 14.05
C ALA A 363 8.60 -19.93 14.65
N LEU A 364 7.95 -19.07 13.86
CA LEU A 364 6.75 -18.33 14.29
C LEU A 364 5.59 -19.28 14.60
N ALA A 365 5.36 -20.32 13.79
CA ALA A 365 4.36 -21.36 14.02
C ALA A 365 4.57 -22.06 15.37
N LEU A 366 5.75 -22.65 15.58
CA LEU A 366 6.08 -23.42 16.79
C LEU A 366 6.02 -22.53 18.04
N ALA A 367 6.67 -21.36 18.01
CA ALA A 367 6.64 -20.40 19.11
C ALA A 367 5.20 -19.92 19.40
N GLY A 368 4.47 -19.53 18.36
CA GLY A 368 3.11 -18.98 18.47
C GLY A 368 2.11 -19.99 19.03
N LEU A 369 2.18 -21.25 18.61
CA LEU A 369 1.35 -22.33 19.16
C LEU A 369 1.68 -22.59 20.63
N TRP A 370 2.97 -22.59 20.99
CA TRP A 370 3.44 -22.83 22.34
C TRP A 370 3.07 -21.69 23.31
N VAL A 371 3.26 -20.42 22.92
CA VAL A 371 2.91 -19.29 23.79
C VAL A 371 1.40 -19.06 23.93
N THR A 372 0.60 -19.42 22.90
CA THR A 372 -0.87 -19.27 22.93
C THR A 372 -1.63 -20.52 23.43
N ARG A 373 -0.92 -21.60 23.83
CA ARG A 373 -1.53 -22.85 24.30
C ARG A 373 -2.39 -22.67 25.56
N LYS A 374 -3.36 -23.57 25.77
CA LYS A 374 -4.23 -23.59 26.98
C LYS A 374 -4.85 -22.21 27.31
N GLY A 375 -5.36 -21.49 26.30
CA GLY A 375 -6.01 -20.19 26.48
C GLY A 375 -5.08 -18.99 26.74
N ARG A 376 -3.76 -19.19 26.85
CA ARG A 376 -2.77 -18.14 27.16
C ARG A 376 -2.72 -17.05 26.09
N VAL A 377 -2.46 -15.82 26.55
CA VAL A 377 -2.18 -14.65 25.72
C VAL A 377 -0.77 -14.15 26.10
N PRO A 378 0.23 -14.16 25.20
CA PRO A 378 1.60 -13.80 25.53
C PRO A 378 1.80 -12.30 25.74
N ASP A 379 2.72 -11.97 26.63
CA ASP A 379 3.23 -10.61 26.89
C ASP A 379 4.74 -10.51 26.67
N GLN A 380 5.41 -11.59 26.23
CA GLN A 380 6.87 -11.63 26.18
C GLN A 380 7.41 -10.86 24.96
N LYS A 381 8.36 -9.94 25.20
CA LYS A 381 8.97 -9.07 24.17
C LYS A 381 9.47 -9.86 22.95
N TRP A 382 10.16 -10.98 23.18
CA TRP A 382 10.79 -11.78 22.14
C TRP A 382 9.78 -12.32 21.13
N PHE A 383 8.57 -12.72 21.57
CA PHE A 383 7.54 -13.24 20.67
C PHE A 383 6.97 -12.12 19.78
N GLY A 384 6.83 -10.90 20.32
CA GLY A 384 6.44 -9.74 19.52
C GLY A 384 7.51 -9.33 18.48
N ILE A 385 8.78 -9.48 18.82
CA ILE A 385 9.90 -9.24 17.88
C ILE A 385 9.93 -10.32 16.79
N LEU A 386 9.88 -11.60 17.18
CA LEU A 386 9.79 -12.74 16.26
C LEU A 386 8.61 -12.60 15.30
N SER A 387 7.46 -12.16 15.81
CA SER A 387 6.26 -11.90 15.00
C SER A 387 6.49 -10.87 13.89
N LEU A 388 7.36 -9.87 14.08
CA LEU A 388 7.71 -8.91 13.02
C LEU A 388 8.84 -9.42 12.12
N VAL A 389 9.89 -9.98 12.70
CA VAL A 389 11.09 -10.46 11.98
C VAL A 389 10.75 -11.62 11.04
N ALA A 390 9.76 -12.45 11.37
CA ALA A 390 9.29 -13.52 10.49
C ALA A 390 8.55 -13.01 9.24
N ILE A 391 7.93 -11.82 9.27
CA ILE A 391 7.10 -11.29 8.15
C ILE A 391 7.84 -11.29 6.81
N PRO A 392 9.06 -10.72 6.66
CA PRO A 392 9.77 -10.72 5.37
C PRO A 392 10.25 -12.10 4.91
N THR A 393 10.36 -13.09 5.81
CA THR A 393 11.01 -14.37 5.50
C THR A 393 10.33 -15.18 4.37
N PRO A 394 8.99 -15.40 4.35
CA PRO A 394 8.36 -16.10 3.23
C PRO A 394 8.29 -15.27 1.94
N PHE A 395 8.32 -13.94 1.98
CA PHE A 395 8.42 -13.12 0.76
C PHE A 395 9.78 -13.34 0.08
N MET A 396 10.86 -13.30 0.86
CA MET A 396 12.20 -13.58 0.36
C MET A 396 12.36 -15.05 -0.06
N ALA A 397 11.72 -16.00 0.64
CA ALA A 397 11.70 -17.41 0.25
C ALA A 397 11.01 -17.63 -1.12
N ASN A 398 9.84 -17.01 -1.33
CA ASN A 398 9.13 -17.05 -2.62
C ASN A 398 9.97 -16.41 -3.73
N SER A 399 10.58 -15.25 -3.47
CA SER A 399 11.47 -14.59 -4.44
C SER A 399 12.67 -15.47 -4.80
N ALA A 400 13.28 -16.13 -3.81
CA ALA A 400 14.38 -17.08 -4.02
C ALA A 400 13.93 -18.31 -4.84
N GLY A 401 12.74 -18.87 -4.59
CA GLY A 401 12.19 -19.97 -5.35
C GLY A 401 11.95 -19.64 -6.84
N TRP A 402 11.51 -18.42 -7.15
CA TRP A 402 11.39 -17.97 -8.55
C TRP A 402 12.74 -17.68 -9.20
N ILE A 403 13.68 -17.07 -8.47
CA ILE A 403 15.06 -16.90 -8.95
C ILE A 403 15.68 -18.26 -9.27
N PHE A 404 15.51 -19.27 -8.41
CA PHE A 404 15.93 -20.65 -8.67
C PHE A 404 15.28 -21.22 -9.95
N THR A 405 13.95 -21.13 -10.03
CA THR A 405 13.14 -21.73 -11.12
C THR A 405 13.49 -21.15 -12.50
N GLU A 406 13.79 -19.85 -12.57
CA GLU A 406 14.10 -19.14 -13.82
C GLU A 406 15.59 -19.07 -14.14
N MET A 407 16.46 -18.81 -13.16
CA MET A 407 17.91 -18.80 -13.41
C MET A 407 18.48 -20.20 -13.60
N GLY A 408 17.87 -21.22 -13.01
CA GLY A 408 18.17 -22.62 -13.27
C GLY A 408 17.68 -23.15 -14.63
N ARG A 409 16.88 -22.36 -15.37
CA ARG A 409 16.40 -22.69 -16.72
C ARG A 409 17.30 -22.13 -17.83
N GLN A 410 18.13 -21.13 -17.49
CA GLN A 410 19.13 -20.56 -18.38
C GLN A 410 20.08 -21.66 -18.92
N PRO A 411 20.47 -21.62 -20.20
CA PRO A 411 20.28 -20.54 -21.17
C PRO A 411 18.96 -20.60 -21.98
N TRP A 412 17.94 -21.34 -21.54
CA TRP A 412 16.69 -21.51 -22.30
C TRP A 412 15.60 -20.50 -21.89
N VAL A 413 14.87 -19.97 -22.89
CA VAL A 413 13.58 -19.25 -22.76
C VAL A 413 12.39 -20.15 -23.10
N VAL A 414 12.62 -21.22 -23.86
CA VAL A 414 11.75 -22.40 -23.91
C VAL A 414 12.66 -23.62 -23.81
N HIS A 415 12.57 -24.36 -22.70
CA HIS A 415 13.43 -25.52 -22.46
C HIS A 415 13.04 -26.68 -23.40
N PRO A 416 14.00 -27.38 -24.03
CA PRO A 416 13.72 -28.57 -24.84
C PRO A 416 12.92 -29.61 -24.04
N ASN A 417 11.94 -30.26 -24.66
CA ASN A 417 11.17 -31.31 -23.99
C ASN A 417 11.87 -32.69 -24.13
N PRO A 418 12.28 -33.34 -23.03
CA PRO A 418 12.88 -34.69 -23.10
C PRO A 418 11.93 -35.77 -23.64
N THR A 419 10.61 -35.53 -23.63
CA THR A 419 9.60 -36.51 -24.06
C THR A 419 9.13 -36.33 -25.51
N GLY A 420 9.85 -35.54 -26.32
CA GLY A 420 9.62 -35.44 -27.77
C GLY A 420 8.62 -34.36 -28.19
N VAL A 421 9.08 -33.11 -28.23
CA VAL A 421 8.45 -32.02 -29.00
C VAL A 421 9.55 -31.28 -29.74
N ASP A 422 10.00 -31.87 -30.84
CA ASP A 422 11.18 -31.40 -31.57
C ASP A 422 11.00 -29.96 -32.06
N MET A 423 12.11 -29.22 -32.05
CA MET A 423 12.21 -27.82 -32.48
C MET A 423 11.46 -26.78 -31.62
N ILE A 424 10.56 -27.13 -30.68
CA ILE A 424 10.02 -26.16 -29.70
C ILE A 424 11.05 -25.93 -28.57
N ARG A 425 12.12 -25.20 -28.91
CA ARG A 425 13.17 -24.75 -27.99
C ARG A 425 13.67 -23.37 -28.43
N LEU A 426 14.02 -22.53 -27.47
CA LEU A 426 14.53 -21.18 -27.74
C LEU A 426 15.51 -20.77 -26.64
N THR A 427 16.70 -20.30 -27.00
CA THR A 427 17.67 -19.77 -26.03
C THR A 427 17.44 -18.27 -25.73
N VAL A 428 18.08 -17.73 -24.70
CA VAL A 428 17.86 -16.33 -24.27
C VAL A 428 18.40 -15.31 -25.27
N ASP A 429 19.51 -15.63 -25.92
CA ASP A 429 20.07 -14.86 -27.04
C ASP A 429 19.17 -14.87 -28.29
N GLN A 430 18.42 -15.96 -28.53
CA GLN A 430 17.48 -16.06 -29.64
C GLN A 430 16.14 -15.36 -29.37
N GLY A 431 15.71 -15.29 -28.10
CA GLY A 431 14.41 -14.75 -27.73
C GLY A 431 14.35 -13.24 -27.52
N VAL A 432 15.50 -12.57 -27.36
CA VAL A 432 15.59 -11.12 -27.10
C VAL A 432 15.34 -10.31 -28.38
N SER A 433 14.66 -9.17 -28.25
CA SER A 433 14.47 -8.23 -29.35
C SER A 433 15.79 -7.58 -29.80
N ASP A 434 15.96 -7.39 -31.11
CA ASP A 434 17.06 -6.61 -31.69
C ASP A 434 16.88 -5.10 -31.43
N HIS A 435 17.30 -4.67 -30.23
CA HIS A 435 17.37 -3.27 -29.82
C HIS A 435 18.82 -2.84 -29.58
N ALA A 436 19.12 -1.59 -29.89
CA ALA A 436 20.36 -0.97 -29.43
C ALA A 436 20.43 -1.02 -27.89
N SER A 437 21.56 -1.48 -27.33
CA SER A 437 21.75 -1.64 -25.88
C SER A 437 21.45 -0.35 -25.10
N ALA A 438 21.72 0.82 -25.68
CA ALA A 438 21.37 2.12 -25.10
C ALA A 438 19.86 2.32 -24.88
N THR A 439 19.00 1.81 -25.77
CA THR A 439 17.54 1.85 -25.63
C THR A 439 17.08 0.98 -24.47
N VAL A 440 17.63 -0.23 -24.34
CA VAL A 440 17.30 -1.13 -23.24
C VAL A 440 17.80 -0.55 -21.92
N TRP A 441 19.03 -0.01 -21.87
CA TRP A 441 19.56 0.71 -20.70
C TRP A 441 18.70 1.91 -20.30
N ALA A 442 18.28 2.74 -21.26
CA ALA A 442 17.41 3.88 -20.99
C ALA A 442 16.07 3.41 -20.41
N SER A 443 15.49 2.33 -20.94
CA SER A 443 14.26 1.75 -20.41
C SER A 443 14.46 1.09 -19.04
N LEU A 444 15.57 0.38 -18.81
CA LEU A 444 15.91 -0.25 -17.52
C LEU A 444 16.15 0.81 -16.45
N ILE A 445 16.89 1.89 -16.74
CA ILE A 445 17.09 3.01 -15.82
C ILE A 445 15.75 3.69 -15.55
N THR A 446 14.93 3.92 -16.57
CA THR A 446 13.58 4.48 -16.42
C THR A 446 12.70 3.60 -15.54
N PHE A 447 12.63 2.28 -15.78
CA PHE A 447 11.86 1.34 -14.97
C PHE A 447 12.44 1.15 -13.57
N THR A 448 13.76 1.19 -13.39
CA THR A 448 14.40 1.06 -12.07
C THR A 448 14.16 2.31 -11.22
N LEU A 449 14.28 3.51 -11.80
CA LEU A 449 13.92 4.75 -11.14
C LEU A 449 12.41 4.82 -10.92
N LEU A 450 11.58 4.37 -11.88
CA LEU A 450 10.13 4.34 -11.77
C LEU A 450 9.65 3.33 -10.73
N TYR A 451 10.23 2.14 -10.60
CA TYR A 451 9.86 1.14 -9.59
C TYR A 451 10.49 1.42 -8.22
N GLY A 452 11.72 1.93 -8.17
CA GLY A 452 12.31 2.46 -6.94
C GLY A 452 11.48 3.61 -6.40
N ALA A 453 11.10 4.56 -7.27
CA ALA A 453 10.15 5.60 -6.95
C ALA A 453 8.79 4.99 -6.58
N LEU A 454 8.14 4.17 -7.42
CA LEU A 454 6.84 3.54 -7.14
C LEU A 454 6.84 2.63 -5.91
N GLY A 455 7.97 2.15 -5.41
CA GLY A 455 8.07 1.37 -4.17
C GLY A 455 8.20 2.23 -2.93
N VAL A 456 9.10 3.22 -2.98
CA VAL A 456 9.13 4.31 -1.98
C VAL A 456 7.79 5.06 -1.95
N VAL A 457 7.16 5.20 -3.10
CA VAL A 457 5.88 5.85 -3.32
C VAL A 457 4.72 4.89 -3.08
N TRP A 458 4.84 3.57 -3.18
CA TRP A 458 3.83 2.60 -2.73
C TRP A 458 3.68 2.63 -1.22
N PHE A 459 4.82 2.50 -0.55
CA PHE A 459 4.93 2.64 0.90
C PHE A 459 4.45 4.03 1.35
N LYS A 460 4.71 5.05 0.53
CA LYS A 460 4.13 6.40 0.69
C LYS A 460 2.77 6.60 -0.01
N LEU A 461 2.07 5.64 -0.64
CA LEU A 461 0.80 5.82 -1.40
C LEU A 461 -0.43 5.38 -0.62
N ILE A 462 -0.23 4.41 0.26
CA ILE A 462 -1.00 4.35 1.52
C ILE A 462 -1.02 5.76 2.17
N VAL A 463 0.11 6.46 2.10
CA VAL A 463 0.33 7.82 2.63
C VAL A 463 0.23 8.92 1.55
N ARG A 464 -0.34 8.63 0.37
CA ARG A 464 -0.48 9.60 -0.75
C ARG A 464 -1.78 9.45 -1.57
N TYR A 465 -2.84 8.83 -1.07
CA TYR A 465 -4.13 8.75 -1.80
C TYR A 465 -5.23 9.75 -1.38
N ALA A 466 -4.93 10.77 -0.58
CA ALA A 466 -5.94 11.65 0.06
C ALA A 466 -5.76 13.25 0.17
N LYS A 467 -5.57 14.14 -0.86
CA LYS A 467 -5.23 15.63 -0.89
C LYS A 467 -5.26 16.45 -2.24
N GLU A 468 -5.51 15.98 -3.48
CA GLU A 468 -5.42 16.90 -4.68
C GLU A 468 -6.65 17.74 -5.06
N VAL A 469 -7.72 17.12 -5.59
CA VAL A 469 -9.13 17.60 -5.42
C VAL A 469 -9.41 17.96 -3.95
N LEU A 470 -8.55 17.46 -3.08
CA LEU A 470 -8.74 17.34 -1.68
C LEU A 470 -7.94 18.39 -0.87
N PHE A 471 -7.17 19.34 -1.43
CA PHE A 471 -6.72 20.51 -0.67
C PHE A 471 -7.91 21.46 -0.42
N ILE A 472 -8.81 21.58 -1.42
CA ILE A 472 -10.09 22.25 -1.29
C ILE A 472 -10.96 21.52 -0.26
N GLY A 473 -11.14 20.21 -0.41
CA GLY A 473 -11.91 19.45 0.57
C GLY A 473 -11.23 19.35 1.95
N TYR A 474 -9.91 19.48 2.07
CA TYR A 474 -9.21 19.59 3.36
C TYR A 474 -9.50 20.92 4.03
N PHE A 475 -9.31 22.04 3.34
CA PHE A 475 -9.60 23.34 3.95
C PHE A 475 -11.09 23.54 4.25
N VAL A 476 -11.99 22.86 3.53
CA VAL A 476 -13.41 22.80 3.88
C VAL A 476 -13.65 21.85 5.06
N LEU A 477 -13.17 20.61 5.02
CA LEU A 477 -13.52 19.58 5.99
C LEU A 477 -12.70 19.71 7.30
N GLU A 478 -11.38 19.73 7.20
CA GLU A 478 -10.51 19.99 8.36
C GLU A 478 -10.57 21.44 8.83
N GLY A 479 -10.99 22.40 7.98
CA GLY A 479 -11.18 23.78 8.41
C GLY A 479 -12.15 23.94 9.57
N PHE A 480 -13.28 23.21 9.56
CA PHE A 480 -14.20 23.23 10.70
C PHE A 480 -13.71 22.35 11.87
N ASP A 481 -12.99 21.26 11.62
CA ASP A 481 -12.43 20.41 12.69
C ASP A 481 -11.32 21.14 13.46
N PHE A 482 -10.50 21.96 12.80
CA PHE A 482 -9.60 22.89 13.47
C PHE A 482 -10.40 23.92 14.26
N GLY A 483 -11.44 24.51 13.66
CA GLY A 483 -12.32 25.44 14.35
C GLY A 483 -12.91 24.89 15.65
N VAL A 484 -13.41 23.64 15.63
CA VAL A 484 -13.92 22.95 16.81
C VAL A 484 -12.83 22.79 17.88
N GLY A 485 -11.63 22.33 17.50
CA GLY A 485 -10.50 22.17 18.41
C GLY A 485 -10.03 23.48 19.03
N MET A 486 -9.98 24.57 18.25
CA MET A 486 -9.64 25.91 18.70
C MET A 486 -10.65 26.49 19.70
N LEU A 487 -11.92 26.10 19.61
CA LEU A 487 -13.03 26.66 20.40
C LEU A 487 -13.41 25.88 21.66
N MET A 488 -12.92 24.66 21.83
CA MET A 488 -13.12 23.86 23.06
C MET A 488 -12.85 24.56 24.42
N PRO A 489 -11.90 25.51 24.58
CA PRO A 489 -11.71 26.20 25.86
C PRO A 489 -12.72 27.33 26.12
N ILE A 490 -13.54 27.68 25.12
CA ILE A 490 -14.46 28.83 25.12
C ILE A 490 -15.92 28.39 25.03
N VAL A 491 -16.24 27.36 24.25
CA VAL A 491 -17.61 26.84 24.05
C VAL A 491 -18.22 26.32 25.35
N GLY A 492 -19.45 26.74 25.62
CA GLY A 492 -20.21 26.48 26.84
C GLY A 492 -19.61 27.17 28.06
N ARG A 493 -19.01 28.36 27.93
CA ARG A 493 -18.35 29.05 29.08
C ARG A 493 -19.29 30.04 29.74
N GLY A 494 -19.96 29.54 30.79
CA GLY A 494 -21.00 30.26 31.54
C GLY A 494 -22.28 29.45 31.71
N SER A 495 -22.35 28.23 31.17
CA SER A 495 -23.42 27.25 31.41
C SER A 495 -23.21 26.49 32.73
N ASP A 496 -24.31 25.96 33.29
CA ASP A 496 -24.27 25.07 34.46
C ASP A 496 -23.66 23.68 34.15
N LEU A 497 -23.50 23.32 32.87
CA LEU A 497 -22.86 22.08 32.45
C LEU A 497 -21.39 21.96 32.89
N PRO A 498 -20.95 20.78 33.38
CA PRO A 498 -19.55 20.53 33.74
C PRO A 498 -18.58 20.79 32.58
N ALA A 499 -17.39 21.27 32.92
CA ALA A 499 -16.43 21.75 31.94
C ALA A 499 -15.93 20.69 30.95
N ASP A 500 -15.95 19.40 31.33
CA ASP A 500 -15.63 18.26 30.47
C ASP A 500 -16.81 17.85 29.58
N THR A 501 -18.06 17.96 30.06
CA THR A 501 -19.27 17.58 29.31
C THR A 501 -19.40 18.40 28.02
N ARG A 502 -19.32 19.74 28.12
CA ARG A 502 -19.34 20.65 26.96
C ARG A 502 -18.20 20.37 25.96
N ARG A 503 -17.00 20.00 26.44
CA ARG A 503 -15.85 19.63 25.58
C ARG A 503 -16.10 18.31 24.85
N ARG A 504 -16.73 17.33 25.51
CA ARG A 504 -17.16 16.07 24.88
C ARG A 504 -18.26 16.27 23.84
N VAL A 505 -19.21 17.17 24.07
CA VAL A 505 -20.20 17.54 23.03
C VAL A 505 -19.47 18.06 21.79
N ALA A 506 -18.55 19.02 21.96
CA ALA A 506 -17.77 19.56 20.85
C ALA A 506 -16.90 18.52 20.13
N LEU A 507 -16.21 17.63 20.86
CA LEU A 507 -15.40 16.57 20.23
C LEU A 507 -16.25 15.52 19.52
N ASN A 508 -17.41 15.17 20.07
CA ASN A 508 -18.27 14.17 19.45
C ASN A 508 -18.94 14.68 18.16
N THR A 509 -19.04 16.00 17.91
CA THR A 509 -19.54 16.49 16.62
C THR A 509 -18.59 16.20 15.46
N ILE A 510 -17.28 16.13 15.73
CA ILE A 510 -16.23 15.85 14.73
C ILE A 510 -15.80 14.38 14.73
N GLY A 511 -15.96 13.68 15.86
CA GLY A 511 -15.53 12.30 16.11
C GLY A 511 -15.77 11.27 14.97
N PRO A 512 -16.92 11.27 14.26
CA PRO A 512 -17.17 10.32 13.16
C PRO A 512 -16.49 10.66 11.82
N VAL A 513 -15.91 11.86 11.67
CA VAL A 513 -15.47 12.39 10.36
C VAL A 513 -14.02 12.88 10.32
N TRP A 514 -13.44 13.39 11.42
CA TRP A 514 -12.11 14.01 11.43
C TRP A 514 -10.99 13.12 10.83
N ASP A 515 -10.90 11.83 11.19
CA ASP A 515 -9.91 10.89 10.62
C ASP A 515 -10.09 10.75 9.09
N GLY A 516 -11.34 10.80 8.62
CA GLY A 516 -11.68 10.82 7.20
C GLY A 516 -11.45 12.17 6.50
N ASN A 517 -11.29 13.26 7.27
CA ASN A 517 -11.05 14.63 6.80
C ASN A 517 -9.53 14.93 6.75
N GLU A 518 -8.72 14.42 7.68
CA GLU A 518 -7.24 14.44 7.57
C GLU A 518 -6.73 13.56 6.40
N VAL A 519 -7.54 12.59 5.96
CA VAL A 519 -7.45 11.88 4.67
C VAL A 519 -7.89 12.81 3.50
N TRP A 520 -7.81 14.13 3.70
CA TRP A 520 -7.76 15.16 2.66
C TRP A 520 -6.40 15.94 2.71
N LEU A 521 -5.39 15.52 3.51
CA LEU A 521 -4.00 16.07 3.57
C LEU A 521 -2.87 15.19 2.94
N ILE A 522 -3.18 14.08 2.25
CA ILE A 522 -2.27 13.02 1.80
C ILE A 522 -2.08 12.87 0.22
N THR A 523 -3.08 12.87 -0.69
CA THR A 523 -3.04 12.89 -2.23
C THR A 523 -2.51 14.16 -2.92
N ALA A 524 -2.14 15.24 -2.25
CA ALA A 524 -1.29 16.29 -2.83
C ALA A 524 -0.04 16.48 -2.00
N GLY A 525 0.24 15.55 -1.08
CA GLY A 525 1.53 14.90 -1.21
C GLY A 525 1.53 14.12 -2.53
N GLY A 526 0.57 13.21 -2.70
CA GLY A 526 0.44 12.25 -3.82
C GLY A 526 0.52 12.79 -5.23
N ALA A 527 -0.64 13.10 -5.78
CA ALA A 527 -0.82 13.64 -7.10
C ALA A 527 0.03 14.90 -7.33
N MET A 528 0.32 15.74 -6.32
CA MET A 528 1.25 16.86 -6.52
C MET A 528 2.65 16.44 -7.00
N PHE A 529 3.18 15.23 -6.71
CA PHE A 529 4.41 14.77 -7.41
C PHE A 529 4.16 13.73 -8.51
N ALA A 530 2.96 13.17 -8.62
CA ALA A 530 2.63 12.33 -9.77
C ALA A 530 2.27 13.19 -10.99
N ALA A 531 1.72 14.38 -10.77
CA ALA A 531 1.38 15.39 -11.77
C ALA A 531 2.37 16.56 -11.82
N PHE A 532 2.98 16.99 -10.70
CA PHE A 532 3.87 18.17 -10.65
C PHE A 532 5.19 17.97 -9.84
N PRO A 533 6.05 17.00 -10.20
CA PRO A 533 7.21 16.58 -9.41
C PRO A 533 8.16 17.70 -8.96
N GLU A 534 8.47 18.67 -9.83
CA GLU A 534 9.35 19.80 -9.49
C GLU A 534 8.70 20.70 -8.42
N TRP A 535 7.41 21.02 -8.57
CA TRP A 535 6.67 21.82 -7.60
C TRP A 535 6.64 21.16 -6.21
N TYR A 536 6.49 19.84 -6.18
CA TYR A 536 6.60 19.08 -4.94
C TYR A 536 8.00 19.17 -4.32
N ALA A 537 9.07 19.01 -5.11
CA ALA A 537 10.44 19.04 -4.62
C ALA A 537 10.82 20.41 -4.03
N THR A 538 10.54 21.49 -4.76
CA THR A 538 10.83 22.88 -4.36
C THR A 538 9.98 23.31 -3.14
N LEU A 539 8.70 22.94 -3.09
CA LEU A 539 7.84 23.25 -1.94
C LEU A 539 8.31 22.55 -0.66
N PHE A 540 8.55 21.23 -0.70
CA PHE A 540 8.85 20.47 0.51
C PHE A 540 10.26 20.74 1.06
N SER A 541 11.20 21.15 0.20
CA SER A 541 12.53 21.62 0.63
C SER A 541 12.45 23.03 1.21
N GLY A 542 11.91 24.01 0.47
CA GLY A 542 11.84 25.41 0.91
C GLY A 542 10.95 25.66 2.13
N PHE A 543 9.87 24.90 2.28
CA PHE A 543 8.96 25.00 3.42
C PHE A 543 9.16 23.87 4.44
N TYR A 544 10.36 23.27 4.51
CA TYR A 544 10.64 22.14 5.39
C TYR A 544 10.26 22.40 6.86
N LEU A 545 10.74 23.51 7.46
CA LEU A 545 10.49 23.79 8.88
C LEU A 545 9.01 24.15 9.18
N PRO A 546 8.31 25.01 8.41
CA PRO A 546 6.87 25.22 8.60
C PRO A 546 6.05 23.93 8.43
N LEU A 547 6.34 23.10 7.42
CA LEU A 547 5.64 21.83 7.19
C LEU A 547 5.92 20.81 8.30
N LEU A 548 7.14 20.79 8.86
CA LEU A 548 7.48 19.97 10.03
C LEU A 548 6.71 20.40 11.27
N ILE A 549 6.56 21.71 11.52
CA ILE A 549 5.77 22.22 12.65
C ILE A 549 4.28 21.88 12.49
N ILE A 550 3.72 22.02 11.27
CA ILE A 550 2.36 21.56 10.94
C ILE A 550 2.22 20.06 11.24
N LEU A 551 3.14 19.23 10.75
CA LEU A 551 3.11 17.78 10.94
C LEU A 551 3.14 17.39 12.43
N VAL A 552 4.02 17.99 13.22
CA VAL A 552 4.11 17.74 14.67
C VAL A 552 2.81 18.17 15.37
N ALA A 553 2.25 19.33 15.01
CA ALA A 553 1.01 19.81 15.60
C ALA A 553 -0.19 18.88 15.29
N LEU A 554 -0.29 18.37 14.06
CA LEU A 554 -1.29 17.38 13.67
C LEU A 554 -1.10 16.05 14.42
N ILE A 555 0.12 15.53 14.53
CA ILE A 555 0.40 14.30 15.31
C ILE A 555 -0.03 14.48 16.77
N VAL A 556 0.26 15.63 17.38
CA VAL A 556 -0.16 15.96 18.75
C VAL A 556 -1.69 16.01 18.86
N ARG A 557 -2.39 16.60 17.87
CA ARG A 557 -3.86 16.64 17.80
C ARG A 557 -4.46 15.23 17.71
N ILE A 558 -4.02 14.42 16.76
CA ILE A 558 -4.49 13.03 16.53
C ILE A 558 -4.37 12.21 17.82
N CYS A 559 -3.16 12.18 18.40
CA CYS A 559 -2.89 11.47 19.64
C CYS A 559 -3.77 11.99 20.79
N ALA A 560 -4.00 13.30 20.86
CA ALA A 560 -4.82 13.89 21.90
C ALA A 560 -6.32 13.57 21.72
N ILE A 561 -6.90 13.66 20.51
CA ILE A 561 -8.31 13.28 20.25
C ILE A 561 -8.54 11.81 20.63
N GLU A 562 -7.69 10.90 20.12
CA GLU A 562 -7.83 9.47 20.39
C GLU A 562 -7.61 9.14 21.87
N TRP A 563 -6.59 9.70 22.52
CA TRP A 563 -6.24 9.27 23.88
C TRP A 563 -6.96 10.04 25.00
N ARG A 564 -7.58 11.19 24.73
CA ARG A 564 -8.35 11.97 25.72
C ARG A 564 -9.42 11.14 26.43
N SER A 565 -10.14 10.32 25.66
CA SER A 565 -11.26 9.50 26.16
C SER A 565 -10.81 8.26 26.91
N LYS A 566 -9.53 7.88 26.82
CA LYS A 566 -9.01 6.63 27.36
C LYS A 566 -8.77 6.73 28.87
N ILE A 567 -8.39 7.90 29.39
CA ILE A 567 -8.09 8.16 30.80
C ILE A 567 -9.09 9.17 31.41
N ASP A 568 -9.72 8.77 32.51
CA ASP A 568 -10.61 9.48 33.44
C ASP A 568 -9.79 10.17 34.55
N ASP A 569 -8.84 11.02 34.13
CA ASP A 569 -8.09 11.96 34.98
C ASP A 569 -8.12 13.36 34.38
N ASP A 570 -8.32 14.37 35.23
CA ASP A 570 -8.52 15.74 34.78
C ASP A 570 -7.22 16.40 34.29
N LYS A 571 -6.06 16.02 34.83
CA LYS A 571 -4.77 16.52 34.33
C LYS A 571 -4.43 15.93 32.96
N TRP A 572 -4.74 14.65 32.73
CA TRP A 572 -4.64 14.00 31.43
C TRP A 572 -5.56 14.67 30.42
N ARG A 573 -6.85 14.81 30.74
CA ARG A 573 -7.81 15.53 29.90
C ARG A 573 -7.35 16.92 29.57
N GLN A 574 -6.85 17.68 30.55
CA GLN A 574 -6.37 19.04 30.33
C GLN A 574 -5.13 19.06 29.40
N ARG A 575 -4.23 18.08 29.51
CA ARG A 575 -3.08 17.94 28.58
C ARG A 575 -3.54 17.57 27.17
N CYS A 576 -4.49 16.66 27.02
CA CYS A 576 -5.08 16.33 25.73
C CYS A 576 -5.88 17.52 25.16
N ASP A 577 -6.66 18.22 25.97
CA ASP A 577 -7.36 19.45 25.57
C ASP A 577 -6.37 20.45 24.99
N TRP A 578 -5.26 20.72 25.68
CA TRP A 578 -4.18 21.56 25.16
C TRP A 578 -3.57 21.02 23.86
N GLY A 579 -3.33 19.71 23.76
CA GLY A 579 -2.84 19.07 22.53
C GLY A 579 -3.78 19.26 21.33
N ILE A 580 -5.10 19.17 21.55
CA ILE A 580 -6.11 19.41 20.51
C ILE A 580 -6.18 20.91 20.17
N ILE A 581 -6.13 21.79 21.16
CA ILE A 581 -6.16 23.26 20.98
C ILE A 581 -4.95 23.73 20.17
N PHE A 582 -3.72 23.45 20.64
CA PHE A 582 -2.50 23.85 19.93
C PHE A 582 -2.37 23.13 18.59
N GLY A 583 -2.69 21.83 18.56
CA GLY A 583 -2.71 21.03 17.34
C GLY A 583 -3.75 21.47 16.30
N SER A 584 -4.70 22.33 16.67
CA SER A 584 -5.65 22.96 15.74
C SER A 584 -5.26 24.40 15.38
N TRP A 585 -4.80 25.21 16.34
CA TRP A 585 -4.34 26.59 16.10
C TRP A 585 -3.10 26.64 15.20
N VAL A 586 -2.11 25.77 15.44
CA VAL A 586 -0.81 25.83 14.74
C VAL A 586 -0.96 25.49 13.24
N PRO A 587 -1.65 24.42 12.82
CA PRO A 587 -1.90 24.17 11.40
C PRO A 587 -2.78 25.25 10.77
N ALA A 588 -3.82 25.71 11.47
CA ALA A 588 -4.72 26.74 10.95
C ALA A 588 -3.97 28.02 10.55
N VAL A 589 -3.03 28.50 11.38
CA VAL A 589 -2.19 29.66 11.06
C VAL A 589 -1.15 29.33 9.98
N LEU A 590 -0.39 28.25 10.14
CA LEU A 590 0.76 27.97 9.28
C LEU A 590 0.36 27.60 7.85
N TRP A 591 -0.83 27.03 7.61
CA TRP A 591 -1.33 26.83 6.24
C TRP A 591 -1.59 28.15 5.52
N GLY A 592 -2.16 29.16 6.19
CA GLY A 592 -2.35 30.49 5.61
C GLY A 592 -1.03 31.18 5.32
N VAL A 593 -0.04 31.07 6.23
CA VAL A 593 1.33 31.57 6.00
C VAL A 593 1.98 30.87 4.80
N ALA A 594 1.86 29.54 4.69
CA ALA A 594 2.44 28.79 3.59
C ALA A 594 1.83 29.20 2.23
N PHE A 595 0.50 29.14 2.10
CA PHE A 595 -0.17 29.44 0.84
C PHE A 595 -0.01 30.91 0.40
N ALA A 596 -0.01 31.86 1.34
CA ALA A 596 0.30 33.25 1.02
C ALA A 596 1.73 33.44 0.49
N ASN A 597 2.73 32.73 1.03
CA ASN A 597 4.08 32.76 0.45
C ASN A 597 4.16 32.10 -0.93
N ILE A 598 3.42 31.00 -1.16
CA ILE A 598 3.36 30.40 -2.51
C ILE A 598 2.81 31.44 -3.51
N VAL A 599 1.73 32.16 -3.18
CA VAL A 599 1.14 33.20 -4.05
C VAL A 599 2.07 34.40 -4.23
N ARG A 600 2.74 34.87 -3.16
CA ARG A 600 3.73 35.96 -3.22
C ARG A 600 4.97 35.60 -4.05
N GLY A 601 5.29 34.31 -4.14
CA GLY A 601 6.56 33.80 -4.61
C GLY A 601 7.61 33.69 -3.51
N VAL A 602 8.61 32.85 -3.75
CA VAL A 602 9.77 32.62 -2.86
C VAL A 602 11.07 32.68 -3.65
N ALA A 603 12.22 32.76 -2.97
CA ALA A 603 13.51 32.92 -3.62
C ALA A 603 13.99 31.60 -4.25
N ILE A 604 13.56 31.31 -5.49
CA ILE A 604 13.91 30.09 -6.22
C ILE A 604 15.06 30.38 -7.19
N ASN A 605 16.14 29.60 -7.11
CA ASN A 605 17.31 29.71 -8.00
C ASN A 605 17.19 28.87 -9.29
N ALA A 606 18.25 28.87 -10.10
CA ALA A 606 18.29 28.17 -11.38
C ALA A 606 18.04 26.65 -11.25
N ASP A 607 18.54 26.03 -10.18
CA ASP A 607 18.39 24.60 -9.86
C ASP A 607 17.03 24.26 -9.19
N LYS A 608 16.08 25.20 -9.24
CA LYS A 608 14.74 25.09 -8.62
C LYS A 608 14.76 24.88 -7.10
N GLN A 609 15.81 25.34 -6.42
CA GLN A 609 15.92 25.28 -4.96
C GLN A 609 15.52 26.61 -4.32
N VAL A 610 14.90 26.55 -3.15
CA VAL A 610 14.53 27.74 -2.37
C VAL A 610 15.67 28.14 -1.44
N GLU A 611 16.17 29.36 -1.57
CA GLU A 611 17.30 29.89 -0.79
C GLU A 611 16.86 30.67 0.46
N SER A 612 15.59 31.08 0.54
CA SER A 612 15.04 31.84 1.67
C SER A 612 14.87 31.00 2.94
N GLY A 613 15.24 31.55 4.09
CA GLY A 613 15.14 30.89 5.40
C GLY A 613 13.75 30.97 6.03
N PHE A 614 13.58 30.30 7.18
CA PHE A 614 12.30 30.21 7.89
C PHE A 614 11.66 31.57 8.22
N PHE A 615 12.46 32.56 8.62
CA PHE A 615 11.95 33.87 9.03
C PHE A 615 11.53 34.74 7.84
N ASP A 616 12.06 34.50 6.64
CA ASP A 616 11.71 35.24 5.42
C ASP A 616 10.27 34.93 4.95
N LEU A 617 9.77 33.76 5.36
CA LEU A 617 8.37 33.34 5.19
C LEU A 617 7.40 34.11 6.13
N LEU A 618 7.90 34.83 7.15
CA LEU A 618 7.09 35.59 8.12
C LEU A 618 6.96 37.08 7.74
N ASN A 619 6.53 37.34 6.51
CA ASN A 619 6.26 38.70 5.99
C ASN A 619 4.80 39.15 6.26
N PRO A 620 4.48 40.46 6.17
CA PRO A 620 3.15 40.98 6.50
C PRO A 620 1.98 40.34 5.72
N TYR A 621 2.17 40.05 4.43
CA TYR A 621 1.15 39.38 3.61
C TYR A 621 0.93 37.92 4.05
N ALA A 622 2.01 37.20 4.36
CA ALA A 622 1.93 35.83 4.87
C ALA A 622 1.29 35.74 6.26
N LEU A 623 1.64 36.66 7.17
CA LEU A 623 1.04 36.76 8.49
C LEU A 623 -0.46 37.10 8.41
N LEU A 624 -0.86 37.97 7.46
CA LEU A 624 -2.26 38.26 7.18
C LEU A 624 -3.01 37.03 6.63
N GLY A 625 -2.37 36.22 5.79
CA GLY A 625 -2.89 34.93 5.34
C GLY A 625 -3.11 33.94 6.49
N GLY A 626 -2.14 33.82 7.40
CA GLY A 626 -2.26 32.97 8.59
C GLY A 626 -3.33 33.43 9.59
N LEU A 627 -3.48 34.74 9.79
CA LEU A 627 -4.56 35.30 10.61
C LEU A 627 -5.94 35.07 9.96
N THR A 628 -6.01 35.18 8.63
CA THR A 628 -7.22 34.92 7.85
C THR A 628 -7.68 33.48 8.00
N THR A 629 -6.81 32.50 7.74
CA THR A 629 -7.17 31.08 7.85
C THR A 629 -7.56 30.71 9.28
N ALA A 630 -6.85 31.22 10.29
CA ALA A 630 -7.21 30.99 11.69
C ALA A 630 -8.61 31.53 12.06
N LEU A 631 -8.94 32.78 11.67
CA LEU A 631 -10.25 33.38 11.95
C LEU A 631 -11.38 32.72 11.15
N VAL A 632 -11.14 32.41 9.87
CA VAL A 632 -12.13 31.74 9.01
C VAL A 632 -12.40 30.31 9.47
N PHE A 633 -11.38 29.54 9.85
CA PHE A 633 -11.55 28.19 10.41
C PHE A 633 -12.22 28.22 11.78
N ALA A 634 -11.88 29.17 12.66
CA ALA A 634 -12.60 29.37 13.93
C ALA A 634 -14.10 29.68 13.69
N LEU A 635 -14.42 30.56 12.75
CA LEU A 635 -15.80 30.84 12.36
C LEU A 635 -16.50 29.59 11.77
N HIS A 636 -15.81 28.86 10.89
CA HIS A 636 -16.33 27.65 10.25
C HIS A 636 -16.67 26.55 11.28
N GLY A 637 -15.78 26.33 12.25
CA GLY A 637 -16.03 25.41 13.37
C GLY A 637 -17.11 25.87 14.34
N ALA A 638 -17.24 27.18 14.60
CA ALA A 638 -18.34 27.71 15.42
C ALA A 638 -19.71 27.44 14.77
N VAL A 639 -19.82 27.68 13.45
CA VAL A 639 -21.03 27.41 12.68
C VAL A 639 -21.31 25.90 12.59
N PHE A 640 -20.29 25.06 12.41
CA PHE A 640 -20.43 23.60 12.44
C PHE A 640 -20.89 23.09 13.82
N LEU A 641 -20.34 23.62 14.91
CA LEU A 641 -20.79 23.30 16.27
C LEU A 641 -22.25 23.70 16.49
N ALA A 642 -22.68 24.88 16.05
CA ALA A 642 -24.08 25.30 16.13
C ALA A 642 -25.01 24.40 15.29
N LEU A 643 -24.55 23.93 14.13
CA LEU A 643 -25.28 22.97 13.29
C LEU A 643 -25.42 21.59 13.97
N LYS A 644 -24.35 21.10 14.63
CA LYS A 644 -24.20 19.71 15.09
C LYS A 644 -24.47 19.47 16.58
N SER A 645 -24.54 20.50 17.40
CA SER A 645 -24.87 20.38 18.84
C SER A 645 -26.31 20.80 19.15
N ALA A 646 -26.75 20.57 20.38
CA ALA A 646 -28.04 21.01 20.91
C ALA A 646 -27.87 21.67 22.30
N ASP A 647 -28.99 22.18 22.83
CA ASP A 647 -29.07 22.85 24.14
C ASP A 647 -28.04 24.00 24.27
N GLU A 648 -27.50 24.24 25.47
CA GLU A 648 -26.59 25.35 25.82
C GLU A 648 -25.33 25.43 24.94
N VAL A 649 -24.83 24.30 24.44
CA VAL A 649 -23.63 24.25 23.57
C VAL A 649 -23.92 24.84 22.20
N ARG A 650 -25.14 24.64 21.67
CA ARG A 650 -25.59 25.27 20.42
C ARG A 650 -25.72 26.77 20.59
N GLU A 651 -26.37 27.21 21.65
CA GLU A 651 -26.60 28.65 21.89
C GLU A 651 -25.29 29.43 22.02
N ASP A 652 -24.30 28.88 22.73
CA ASP A 652 -23.00 29.53 22.87
C ASP A 652 -22.20 29.47 21.55
N ALA A 653 -22.29 28.37 20.78
CA ALA A 653 -21.68 28.29 19.46
C ALA A 653 -22.23 29.35 18.49
N VAL A 654 -23.54 29.63 18.50
CA VAL A 654 -24.15 30.74 17.73
C VAL A 654 -23.62 32.10 18.17
N LYS A 655 -23.55 32.35 19.49
CA LYS A 655 -22.99 33.60 20.06
C LYS A 655 -21.52 33.79 19.70
N ILE A 656 -20.73 32.71 19.72
CA ILE A 656 -19.31 32.70 19.34
C ILE A 656 -19.15 32.95 17.84
N ALA A 657 -19.91 32.28 16.97
CA ALA A 657 -19.89 32.51 15.52
C ALA A 657 -20.22 33.97 15.18
N ALA A 658 -21.27 34.53 15.79
CA ALA A 658 -21.65 35.93 15.58
C ALA A 658 -20.57 36.93 16.04
N ARG A 659 -19.80 36.61 17.09
CA ARG A 659 -18.66 37.42 17.56
C ARG A 659 -17.44 37.27 16.66
N LEU A 660 -17.11 36.06 16.22
CA LEU A 660 -15.95 35.77 15.35
C LEU A 660 -16.10 36.35 13.94
N ALA A 661 -17.33 36.47 13.43
CA ALA A 661 -17.56 37.07 12.13
C ALA A 661 -17.13 38.56 12.06
N ILE A 662 -17.16 39.29 13.19
CA ILE A 662 -16.77 40.70 13.27
C ILE A 662 -15.30 40.93 12.89
N PRO A 663 -14.30 40.23 13.45
CA PRO A 663 -12.91 40.31 12.99
C PRO A 663 -12.64 39.46 11.73
N ALA A 664 -13.35 38.35 11.51
CA ALA A 664 -13.07 37.49 10.36
C ALA A 664 -13.35 38.18 9.01
N ILE A 665 -14.42 38.97 8.90
CA ILE A 665 -14.75 39.70 7.66
C ILE A 665 -13.68 40.71 7.23
N PRO A 666 -13.26 41.71 8.05
CA PRO A 666 -12.28 42.70 7.63
C PRO A 666 -10.88 42.09 7.44
N VAL A 667 -10.50 41.06 8.21
CA VAL A 667 -9.20 40.39 8.03
C VAL A 667 -9.19 39.56 6.75
N ALA A 668 -10.17 38.67 6.55
CA ALA A 668 -10.25 37.86 5.35
C ALA A 668 -10.49 38.71 4.10
N GLY A 669 -11.33 39.74 4.20
CA GLY A 669 -11.53 40.72 3.14
C GLY A 669 -10.24 41.47 2.80
N GLY A 670 -9.47 41.91 3.79
CA GLY A 670 -8.16 42.52 3.60
C GLY A 670 -7.17 41.59 2.89
N PHE A 671 -7.09 40.32 3.29
CA PHE A 671 -6.24 39.32 2.63
C PHE A 671 -6.66 39.05 1.19
N VAL A 672 -7.95 38.81 0.96
CA VAL A 672 -8.53 38.53 -0.36
C VAL A 672 -8.37 39.72 -1.30
N LEU A 673 -8.56 40.95 -0.81
CA LEU A 673 -8.34 42.17 -1.58
C LEU A 673 -6.86 42.39 -1.89
N TRP A 674 -5.95 42.19 -0.93
CA TRP A 674 -4.50 42.26 -1.19
C TRP A 674 -4.10 41.22 -2.26
N THR A 675 -4.54 39.96 -2.08
CA THR A 675 -4.31 38.87 -3.04
C THR A 675 -4.78 39.26 -4.44
N GLN A 676 -5.98 39.82 -4.56
CA GLN A 676 -6.54 40.24 -5.84
C GLN A 676 -5.81 41.44 -6.46
N LEU A 677 -5.44 42.45 -5.68
CA LEU A 677 -4.80 43.67 -6.17
C LEU A 677 -3.33 43.45 -6.56
N ALA A 678 -2.62 42.55 -5.86
CA ALA A 678 -1.20 42.30 -6.10
C ALA A 678 -0.95 41.12 -7.05
N TYR A 679 -1.81 40.09 -7.05
CA TYR A 679 -1.59 38.81 -7.76
C TYR A 679 -2.81 38.34 -8.56
N GLY A 680 -3.93 39.06 -8.52
CA GLY A 680 -5.18 38.68 -9.19
C GLY A 680 -5.22 39.02 -10.68
N LYS A 681 -6.29 38.54 -11.32
CA LYS A 681 -6.62 38.80 -12.74
C LYS A 681 -7.99 39.43 -12.84
N GLY A 682 -8.33 39.98 -14.01
CA GLY A 682 -9.64 40.61 -14.24
C GLY A 682 -10.83 39.71 -13.85
N TRP A 683 -10.77 38.41 -14.15
CA TRP A 683 -11.85 37.46 -13.86
C TRP A 683 -11.91 37.00 -12.39
N THR A 684 -10.80 37.03 -11.65
CA THR A 684 -10.75 36.52 -10.27
C THR A 684 -11.47 37.44 -9.27
N TRP A 685 -11.84 38.66 -9.68
CA TRP A 685 -12.78 39.53 -8.95
C TRP A 685 -14.13 38.85 -8.66
N ILE A 686 -14.57 37.89 -9.49
CA ILE A 686 -15.79 37.11 -9.23
C ILE A 686 -15.63 36.25 -7.96
N LEU A 687 -14.44 35.70 -7.72
CA LEU A 687 -14.12 34.89 -6.54
C LEU A 687 -14.04 35.76 -5.27
N VAL A 688 -13.47 36.97 -5.39
CA VAL A 688 -13.48 37.99 -4.33
C VAL A 688 -14.91 38.34 -3.93
N ALA A 689 -15.77 38.65 -4.91
CA ALA A 689 -17.16 38.97 -4.67
C ALA A 689 -17.92 37.79 -4.03
N ALA A 690 -17.68 36.56 -4.50
CA ALA A 690 -18.27 35.36 -3.93
C ALA A 690 -17.83 35.12 -2.47
N ALA A 691 -16.54 35.23 -2.17
CA ALA A 691 -16.01 35.08 -0.80
C ALA A 691 -16.57 36.16 0.15
N ALA A 692 -16.61 37.43 -0.30
CA ALA A 692 -17.16 38.53 0.49
C ALA A 692 -18.67 38.37 0.73
N ALA A 693 -19.46 38.08 -0.30
CA ALA A 693 -20.89 37.86 -0.18
C ALA A 693 -21.22 36.66 0.72
N ALA A 694 -20.43 35.58 0.62
CA ALA A 694 -20.57 34.41 1.48
C ALA A 694 -20.30 34.75 2.96
N LEU A 695 -19.17 35.38 3.28
CA LEU A 695 -18.84 35.78 4.66
C LEU A 695 -19.87 36.77 5.25
N ILE A 696 -20.37 37.73 4.46
CA ILE A 696 -21.44 38.64 4.86
C ILE A 696 -22.74 37.85 5.14
N GLY A 697 -23.11 36.92 4.25
CA GLY A 697 -24.27 36.05 4.42
C GLY A 697 -24.21 35.15 5.66
N VAL A 698 -23.01 34.70 6.06
CA VAL A 698 -22.80 33.95 7.31
C VAL A 698 -23.25 34.76 8.53
N VAL A 699 -23.00 36.08 8.58
CA VAL A 699 -23.46 36.94 9.69
C VAL A 699 -24.99 36.91 9.81
N PHE A 700 -25.68 37.13 8.69
CA PHE A 700 -27.14 37.19 8.66
C PHE A 700 -27.77 35.83 8.98
N LEU A 701 -27.27 34.74 8.39
CA LEU A 701 -27.81 33.40 8.60
C LEU A 701 -27.50 32.83 9.99
N THR A 702 -26.35 33.19 10.58
CA THR A 702 -26.03 32.85 11.97
C THR A 702 -26.96 33.57 12.94
N ARG A 703 -27.22 34.87 12.72
CA ARG A 703 -28.20 35.64 13.52
C ARG A 703 -29.64 35.17 13.34
N ALA A 704 -29.98 34.64 12.17
CA ALA A 704 -31.29 34.07 11.88
C ALA A 704 -31.43 32.58 12.29
N GLU A 705 -30.44 32.02 13.00
CA GLU A 705 -30.39 30.61 13.43
C GLU A 705 -30.57 29.58 12.30
N ARG A 706 -30.15 29.91 11.06
CA ARG A 706 -30.21 29.01 9.90
C ARG A 706 -28.86 28.33 9.68
N GLU A 707 -28.41 27.53 10.64
CA GLU A 707 -27.01 27.10 10.73
C GLU A 707 -26.57 26.23 9.53
N GLY A 708 -27.48 25.45 8.94
CA GLY A 708 -27.18 24.67 7.74
C GLY A 708 -26.81 25.53 6.53
N TRP A 709 -27.51 26.66 6.31
CA TRP A 709 -27.18 27.59 5.22
C TRP A 709 -25.98 28.46 5.56
N ALA A 710 -25.80 28.83 6.84
CA ALA A 710 -24.57 29.49 7.30
C ALA A 710 -23.34 28.60 7.05
N PHE A 711 -23.44 27.30 7.30
CA PHE A 711 -22.36 26.34 7.05
C PHE A 711 -22.01 26.25 5.55
N VAL A 712 -23.03 26.14 4.68
CA VAL A 712 -22.84 26.18 3.22
C VAL A 712 -22.10 27.44 2.79
N LEU A 713 -22.46 28.63 3.30
CA LEU A 713 -21.75 29.86 2.97
C LEU A 713 -20.32 29.88 3.53
N THR A 714 -20.03 29.33 4.71
CA THR A 714 -18.63 29.18 5.16
C THR A 714 -17.82 28.27 4.23
N CYS A 715 -18.40 27.17 3.71
CA CYS A 715 -17.75 26.34 2.70
C CYS A 715 -17.49 27.12 1.40
N VAL A 716 -18.49 27.88 0.92
CA VAL A 716 -18.35 28.72 -0.29
C VAL A 716 -17.25 29.77 -0.11
N ALA A 717 -17.15 30.41 1.06
CA ALA A 717 -16.08 31.37 1.35
C ALA A 717 -14.68 30.73 1.30
N VAL A 718 -14.51 29.55 1.91
CA VAL A 718 -13.25 28.80 1.88
C VAL A 718 -12.91 28.37 0.45
N ILE A 719 -13.86 27.78 -0.28
CA ILE A 719 -13.68 27.36 -1.67
C ILE A 719 -13.29 28.55 -2.55
N ALA A 720 -14.03 29.67 -2.49
CA ALA A 720 -13.76 30.85 -3.28
C ALA A 720 -12.38 31.45 -2.98
N THR A 721 -11.96 31.47 -1.71
CA THR A 721 -10.62 31.93 -1.31
C THR A 721 -9.52 30.99 -1.80
N VAL A 722 -9.67 29.67 -1.67
CA VAL A 722 -8.66 28.70 -2.14
C VAL A 722 -8.56 28.73 -3.67
N VAL A 723 -9.70 28.77 -4.38
CA VAL A 723 -9.73 28.92 -5.85
C VAL A 723 -9.12 30.26 -6.28
N LEU A 724 -9.33 31.35 -5.53
CA LEU A 724 -8.68 32.63 -5.81
C LEU A 724 -7.15 32.52 -5.74
N LEU A 725 -6.61 31.92 -4.68
CA LEU A 725 -5.15 31.77 -4.52
C LEU A 725 -4.51 30.99 -5.69
N PHE A 726 -5.11 29.86 -6.09
CA PHE A 726 -4.64 29.09 -7.26
C PHE A 726 -4.91 29.79 -8.61
N ALA A 727 -6.02 30.52 -8.74
CA ALA A 727 -6.35 31.28 -9.94
C ALA A 727 -5.42 32.48 -10.15
N SER A 728 -4.98 33.13 -9.08
CA SER A 728 -3.94 34.17 -9.07
C SER A 728 -2.59 33.60 -9.50
N LEU A 729 -2.22 32.41 -8.99
CA LEU A 729 -0.96 31.74 -9.31
C LEU A 729 -0.79 31.39 -10.80
N PHE A 730 -1.81 30.81 -11.43
CA PHE A 730 -1.73 30.28 -12.80
C PHE A 730 -1.12 31.28 -13.82
N PRO A 731 -0.28 30.89 -14.79
CA PRO A 731 0.19 29.54 -15.07
C PRO A 731 1.32 29.08 -14.14
N ASN A 732 1.76 29.92 -13.20
CA ASN A 732 2.72 29.50 -12.18
C ASN A 732 2.03 28.57 -11.16
N VAL A 733 2.83 27.66 -10.60
CA VAL A 733 2.50 26.89 -9.38
C VAL A 733 3.39 27.32 -8.21
N MET A 734 4.57 27.88 -8.49
CA MET A 734 5.37 28.63 -7.53
C MET A 734 6.23 29.69 -8.25
N PRO A 735 5.92 31.00 -8.12
CA PRO A 735 6.72 32.08 -8.70
C PRO A 735 8.07 32.23 -7.98
N SER A 736 9.13 32.53 -8.74
CA SER A 736 10.41 32.95 -8.14
C SER A 736 10.43 34.46 -7.91
N THR A 737 10.99 34.90 -6.78
CA THR A 737 11.31 36.31 -6.51
C THR A 737 12.73 36.70 -6.93
N LEU A 738 13.56 35.78 -7.41
CA LEU A 738 14.93 36.06 -7.87
C LEU A 738 14.96 36.39 -9.38
N ASP A 739 14.37 35.51 -10.20
CA ASP A 739 14.21 35.71 -11.64
C ASP A 739 12.91 35.03 -12.10
N PRO A 740 12.01 35.71 -12.85
CA PRO A 740 10.82 35.09 -13.41
C PRO A 740 11.06 33.77 -14.17
N ALA A 741 12.21 33.61 -14.85
CA ALA A 741 12.58 32.39 -15.57
C ALA A 741 12.81 31.18 -14.62
N TYR A 742 13.13 31.41 -13.36
CA TYR A 742 13.28 30.36 -12.35
C TYR A 742 11.94 29.89 -11.76
N SER A 743 10.82 30.56 -12.08
CA SER A 743 9.48 30.14 -11.66
C SER A 743 9.14 28.71 -12.10
N LEU A 744 8.30 28.06 -11.31
CA LEU A 744 7.67 26.79 -11.65
C LEU A 744 6.29 27.06 -12.24
N THR A 745 6.08 26.61 -13.47
CA THR A 745 4.84 26.71 -14.24
C THR A 745 4.13 25.36 -14.30
N ILE A 746 2.84 25.37 -14.62
CA ILE A 746 2.09 24.13 -14.91
C ILE A 746 2.71 23.32 -16.06
N GLU A 747 3.51 23.92 -16.94
CA GLU A 747 4.18 23.23 -18.03
C GLU A 747 5.50 22.63 -17.56
N ASN A 748 6.41 23.46 -17.03
CA ASN A 748 7.78 23.03 -16.68
C ASN A 748 7.84 22.17 -15.41
N ALA A 749 6.84 22.25 -14.53
CA ALA A 749 6.79 21.46 -13.32
C ALA A 749 6.02 20.14 -13.50
N SER A 750 5.31 19.96 -14.62
CA SER A 750 4.41 18.82 -14.81
C SER A 750 5.07 17.52 -15.28
N SER A 751 4.45 16.41 -14.93
CA SER A 751 4.75 15.09 -15.49
C SER A 751 4.35 14.98 -16.96
N SER A 752 4.87 13.96 -17.65
CA SER A 752 4.62 13.77 -19.09
C SER A 752 3.12 13.69 -19.45
N PRO A 753 2.71 14.11 -20.66
CA PRO A 753 1.30 14.10 -21.08
C PRO A 753 0.61 12.75 -20.96
N TYR A 754 1.34 11.64 -21.11
CA TYR A 754 0.83 10.29 -20.89
C TYR A 754 0.45 10.05 -19.42
N THR A 755 1.35 10.39 -18.49
CA THR A 755 1.11 10.29 -17.04
C THR A 755 -0.10 11.12 -16.63
N LEU A 756 -0.19 12.38 -17.12
CA LEU A 756 -1.34 13.25 -16.85
C LEU A 756 -2.65 12.69 -17.41
N LYS A 757 -2.64 12.08 -18.60
CA LYS A 757 -3.82 11.43 -19.20
C LYS A 757 -4.31 10.25 -18.36
N VAL A 758 -3.41 9.39 -17.88
CA VAL A 758 -3.75 8.26 -16.99
C VAL A 758 -4.30 8.75 -15.65
N MET A 759 -3.65 9.75 -15.04
CA MET A 759 -4.13 10.36 -13.79
C MET A 759 -5.51 11.01 -13.94
N THR A 760 -5.79 11.62 -15.09
CA THR A 760 -7.08 12.26 -15.38
C THR A 760 -8.21 11.23 -15.41
N TRP A 761 -8.02 10.08 -16.07
CA TRP A 761 -9.01 9.00 -16.08
C TRP A 761 -9.23 8.39 -14.69
N ALA A 762 -8.16 8.16 -13.93
CA ALA A 762 -8.25 7.66 -12.57
C ALA A 762 -9.01 8.63 -11.65
N ALA A 763 -8.72 9.93 -11.72
CA ALA A 763 -9.41 10.97 -10.96
C ALA A 763 -10.89 11.08 -11.37
N ALA A 764 -11.19 11.07 -12.67
CA ALA A 764 -12.55 11.17 -13.20
C ALA A 764 -13.48 10.05 -12.69
N PHE A 765 -12.97 8.83 -12.52
CA PHE A 765 -13.74 7.70 -11.99
C PHE A 765 -13.78 7.68 -10.45
N MET A 766 -12.66 7.92 -9.77
CA MET A 766 -12.57 7.76 -8.31
C MET A 766 -13.13 8.93 -7.53
N THR A 767 -13.00 10.17 -8.01
CA THR A 767 -13.46 11.37 -7.30
C THR A 767 -14.98 11.37 -7.04
N PRO A 768 -15.86 11.04 -8.01
CA PRO A 768 -17.30 10.91 -7.75
C PRO A 768 -17.62 9.87 -6.67
N VAL A 769 -16.95 8.72 -6.67
CA VAL A 769 -17.15 7.66 -5.68
C VAL A 769 -16.77 8.13 -4.27
N VAL A 770 -15.64 8.83 -4.13
CA VAL A 770 -15.19 9.41 -2.85
C VAL A 770 -16.18 10.48 -2.37
N ILE A 771 -16.65 11.38 -3.24
CA ILE A 771 -17.63 12.43 -2.89
C ILE A 771 -18.98 11.81 -2.46
N ILE A 772 -19.46 10.78 -3.16
CA ILE A 772 -20.70 10.05 -2.79
C ILE A 772 -20.54 9.35 -1.43
N TYR A 773 -19.40 8.71 -1.18
CA TYR A 773 -19.10 8.07 0.11
C TYR A 773 -19.03 9.11 1.25
N GLN A 774 -18.34 10.24 1.03
CA GLN A 774 -18.21 11.28 2.04
C GLN A 774 -19.58 11.90 2.34
N GLY A 775 -20.35 12.28 1.32
CA GLY A 775 -21.71 12.80 1.47
C GLY A 775 -22.65 11.83 2.19
N TRP A 776 -22.56 10.54 1.90
CA TRP A 776 -23.29 9.50 2.62
C TRP A 776 -22.88 9.42 4.10
N THR A 777 -21.59 9.54 4.42
CA THR A 777 -21.09 9.55 5.81
C THR A 777 -21.65 10.73 6.61
N TYR A 778 -21.60 11.95 6.06
CA TYR A 778 -22.22 13.12 6.68
C TYR A 778 -23.74 12.98 6.82
N TRP A 779 -24.41 12.37 5.84
CA TRP A 779 -25.85 12.10 5.89
C TRP A 779 -26.23 11.09 6.99
N VAL A 780 -25.44 10.02 7.18
CA VAL A 780 -25.64 9.03 8.26
C VAL A 780 -25.49 9.70 9.63
N PHE A 781 -24.41 10.46 9.84
CA PHE A 781 -24.11 11.11 11.12
C PHE A 781 -24.77 12.49 11.30
N ARG A 782 -25.80 12.83 10.52
CA ARG A 782 -26.37 14.20 10.49
C ARG A 782 -26.99 14.70 11.80
N GLN A 783 -27.46 13.80 12.67
CA GLN A 783 -28.19 14.14 13.91
C GLN A 783 -27.40 15.07 14.86
N ARG A 784 -28.12 15.91 15.63
CA ARG A 784 -27.54 16.78 16.64
C ARG A 784 -27.16 16.00 17.90
N ILE A 785 -26.10 16.46 18.58
CA ILE A 785 -25.57 15.87 19.81
C ILE A 785 -25.92 16.79 20.99
N SER A 786 -26.71 16.27 21.92
CA SER A 786 -27.11 16.93 23.17
C SER A 786 -26.15 16.57 24.31
N SER A 787 -25.99 17.47 25.29
CA SER A 787 -25.31 17.18 26.56
C SER A 787 -25.94 15.98 27.29
N LYS A 788 -27.26 15.79 27.16
CA LYS A 788 -28.05 14.69 27.74
C LYS A 788 -27.70 13.31 27.14
N GLN A 789 -27.04 13.29 25.98
CA GLN A 789 -26.61 12.08 25.28
C GLN A 789 -25.14 11.72 25.52
N ILE A 790 -24.41 12.54 26.29
CA ILE A 790 -23.01 12.28 26.63
C ILE A 790 -22.96 11.30 27.82
N PRO A 791 -22.52 10.04 27.63
CA PRO A 791 -22.35 9.12 28.74
C PRO A 791 -21.24 9.60 29.67
N ALA A 792 -21.34 9.18 30.94
CA ALA A 792 -20.26 9.35 31.90
C ALA A 792 -18.94 8.74 31.38
N SER A 793 -17.81 9.19 31.94
CA SER A 793 -16.51 8.70 31.49
C SER A 793 -16.30 7.23 31.82
N ILE A 794 -16.16 6.40 30.78
CA ILE A 794 -15.72 5.00 30.89
C ILE A 794 -14.19 4.85 30.79
N GLY A 795 -13.46 5.95 31.02
CA GLY A 795 -12.00 5.96 30.98
C GLY A 795 -11.39 5.15 32.12
N LEU A 796 -10.17 4.70 31.89
CA LEU A 796 -9.21 4.27 32.91
C LEU A 796 -9.16 5.29 34.06
N ARG A 797 -8.88 4.92 35.32
CA ARG A 797 -8.49 5.89 36.36
C ARG A 797 -7.07 5.65 36.84
N PHE A 798 -6.22 6.69 36.88
CA PHE A 798 -4.91 6.61 37.51
C PHE A 798 -5.13 6.12 38.94
N LYS A 799 -4.51 5.00 39.32
CA LYS A 799 -4.59 4.49 40.70
C LYS A 799 -4.17 5.60 41.65
N GLU A 800 -5.07 6.02 42.53
CA GLU A 800 -4.73 6.89 43.65
C GLU A 800 -3.62 6.22 44.47
N LYS A 801 -2.51 6.93 44.66
CA LYS A 801 -1.53 6.57 45.67
C LYS A 801 -2.12 6.93 47.03
N THR A 802 -2.86 6.00 47.61
CA THR A 802 -2.97 5.93 49.07
C THR A 802 -1.57 5.74 49.63
N TRP A 803 -1.05 6.76 50.31
CA TRP A 803 0.12 6.66 51.17
C TRP A 803 -0.27 6.06 52.51
#